data_AF-A0A364MTZ1-F1
#
_entry.id   AF-A0A364MTZ1-F1
#
_cell.length_a   1.000
_cell.length_b   1.000
_cell.length_c   1.000
_cell.angle_alpha   90.00
_cell.angle_beta   90.00
_cell.angle_gamma   90.00
#
_symmetry.space_group_name_H-M   'P 1'
#
loop_
_entity.id
_entity.type
_entity.pdbx_description
1 polymer ?
#
loop_
_entity_poly.entity_id
_entity_poly.type
_entity_poly.pdbx_seq_one_letter_code
_entity_poly.pdbx_strand_id
1 'polypeptide(L)'
;MLQELPPLSSVGASELQSLTEHYWETAFSKTSLESSAPAVDSKKYAKDLTEFANDCGLSLSVADIFKYPVLSDLARVVACRAAASHEPDPFTLVDIKNLDLTSKVRFSFEKCQDVLPVTDTQASCIDAALMDSPEGCYYLHTEIPSEVGLDSLVRGCEELWSQLDILRTAFIKNNGQYLQVISKGISAPIHIQEAVEDPMEQSKPIFDERIKQPLELGAHYCEFQILHSGNTTKSTQLGIRVTHAHFDGVSHVLMQNCLSSLLNGAPLPSVSSMARYMQFVQSKEDDALAYWHSLLQGSKPLPLFEHPKEEKNRIIMSSQTVPAPKKMAEFTQANLFTAACTTALGNIYQTDDIVLSLVVSGQMMLPPGLNNVTGPCLNITPMRISVDEPTNLEHTVATVHQQRVDSMQYEGSTISNIFQKCTDWQEHLRKLTYTVMFDLAEHSDMDIGSGVPQSNAERDKGVQLSLYGPQGPFEKEEGVLLLAMPAKEGWQILPSSQRSLSPRQALPVPSQATTFESELLESQPEAEIVAPTEGSQAGTAATTEAGGGDGDQAGRQLSLRQAFEAGVEVSQHAANAIVIQDLPINLPQLTSAHTGEAIAETVIKTLKVYGITCNNLGYFVLDNAANNDTVIDAVARAYHFNAAHRRLRCGPHTLNLIGQAIIFGANKEAYDNVAEQLDTEKVYMQEWRKEGPLGVLVDVINYIKTPQQYERFREFQYAANAKLPARERLKVLKPVKPVVTRWNSYYAAFQRATQLQAAYNSYAEYHINRITLDDRRAAQNNTKLSDAPSWMRSTGLTAADWAVITEYQDCLQPLKLATERLEGRGKAGKFGAIYEVIPVFEYVLSALEARTRPYEQVDFNYTDAPEDHLHVNLRAAWSKANDYYNKLDNSPAYYAAVCLHPYYKYYCENSWADKPEWLTAANAGFQRLWQPYKPQH
;
A
#
# COMPACT_ATOMS: atom_id res chain seq x y z
N MET A 1 46.61 -12.82 -29.72
CA MET A 1 47.57 -11.76 -29.40
C MET A 1 46.90 -10.42 -29.72
N LEU A 2 46.01 -9.99 -28.84
CA LEU A 2 45.36 -8.67 -28.84
C LEU A 2 45.23 -8.30 -27.36
N GLN A 3 46.23 -7.55 -26.88
CA GLN A 3 46.13 -6.69 -25.70
C GLN A 3 45.29 -5.46 -26.08
N GLU A 4 44.80 -4.79 -25.05
CA GLU A 4 44.16 -3.46 -25.03
C GLU A 4 42.64 -3.42 -25.13
N LEU A 5 41.98 -3.73 -24.01
CA LEU A 5 40.93 -2.87 -23.45
C LEU A 5 41.22 -2.67 -21.95
N PRO A 6 41.11 -1.45 -21.38
CA PRO A 6 41.35 -1.19 -19.96
C PRO A 6 40.29 -1.87 -19.07
N PRO A 7 40.56 -2.10 -17.77
CA PRO A 7 39.51 -2.47 -16.83
C PRO A 7 38.48 -1.34 -16.77
N LEU A 8 37.22 -1.67 -17.06
CA LEU A 8 36.06 -0.81 -16.88
C LEU A 8 36.12 -0.16 -15.49
N SER A 9 36.27 1.16 -15.49
CA SER A 9 36.48 2.03 -14.34
C SER A 9 35.22 2.14 -13.47
N SER A 10 35.31 1.61 -12.26
CA SER A 10 34.87 2.21 -10.97
C SER A 10 33.50 2.90 -10.81
N VAL A 11 32.45 2.53 -11.55
CA VAL A 11 31.05 2.87 -11.23
C VAL A 11 30.13 1.63 -11.35
N GLY A 12 30.69 0.44 -11.16
CA GLY A 12 30.03 -0.84 -11.47
C GLY A 12 29.96 -1.76 -10.26
N ALA A 13 28.77 -2.29 -9.98
CA ALA A 13 28.42 -3.23 -8.90
C ALA A 13 28.45 -2.67 -7.47
N SER A 14 29.51 -2.03 -6.97
CA SER A 14 29.53 -1.61 -5.55
C SER A 14 28.61 -0.41 -5.23
N GLU A 15 28.46 0.51 -6.18
CA GLU A 15 27.51 1.63 -6.05
C GLU A 15 26.07 1.11 -6.23
N LEU A 16 25.77 0.33 -7.26
CA LEU A 16 24.46 -0.35 -7.38
C LEU A 16 24.09 -1.16 -6.13
N GLN A 17 25.05 -1.88 -5.54
CA GLN A 17 24.87 -2.65 -4.32
C GLN A 17 24.63 -1.75 -3.11
N SER A 18 25.46 -0.72 -2.90
CA SER A 18 25.25 0.32 -1.88
C SER A 18 23.91 1.06 -2.07
N LEU A 19 23.43 1.15 -3.31
CA LEU A 19 22.18 1.83 -3.64
C LEU A 19 20.96 0.98 -3.32
N THR A 20 20.98 -0.29 -3.72
CA THR A 20 19.96 -1.24 -3.32
C THR A 20 19.95 -1.40 -1.81
N GLU A 21 21.10 -1.45 -1.13
CA GLU A 21 21.21 -1.55 0.34
C GLU A 21 20.60 -0.31 1.05
N HIS A 22 20.85 0.91 0.56
CA HIS A 22 20.27 2.13 1.12
C HIS A 22 18.74 2.22 0.94
N TYR A 23 18.22 1.77 -0.21
CA TYR A 23 16.77 1.73 -0.44
C TYR A 23 16.11 0.54 0.25
N TRP A 24 16.79 -0.60 0.38
CA TRP A 24 16.36 -1.71 1.22
C TRP A 24 16.25 -1.27 2.67
N GLU A 25 17.23 -0.54 3.22
CA GLU A 25 17.17 0.04 4.58
C GLU A 25 16.10 1.13 4.75
N THR A 26 15.88 1.96 3.73
CA THR A 26 14.94 3.10 3.82
C THR A 26 13.48 2.69 3.56
N ALA A 27 13.23 1.76 2.65
CA ALA A 27 11.92 1.16 2.41
C ALA A 27 11.50 0.21 3.55
N PHE A 28 12.42 -0.60 4.11
CA PHE A 28 12.10 -1.47 5.26
C PHE A 28 11.88 -0.73 6.57
N SER A 29 12.32 0.53 6.69
CA SER A 29 11.90 1.37 7.82
C SER A 29 10.40 1.70 7.80
N LYS A 30 9.66 1.43 6.71
CA LYS A 30 8.21 1.73 6.61
C LYS A 30 7.29 0.53 6.40
N THR A 31 7.79 -0.67 6.11
CA THR A 31 6.95 -1.86 5.87
C THR A 31 7.63 -3.13 6.37
N SER A 32 6.87 -3.93 7.14
CA SER A 32 7.36 -5.17 7.77
C SER A 32 7.19 -6.40 6.88
N LEU A 33 8.30 -7.13 6.71
CA LEU A 33 8.49 -8.56 6.35
C LEU A 33 8.43 -9.05 4.89
N GLU A 34 9.59 -9.58 4.49
CA GLU A 34 9.93 -10.80 3.75
C GLU A 34 8.78 -11.69 3.22
N SER A 35 8.60 -11.61 1.92
CA SER A 35 8.31 -12.75 1.03
C SER A 35 8.93 -12.41 -0.34
N SER A 36 9.06 -13.39 -1.24
CA SER A 36 9.11 -13.09 -2.68
C SER A 36 8.14 -11.95 -2.97
N ALA A 37 8.60 -10.89 -3.66
CA ALA A 37 7.94 -9.60 -3.82
C ALA A 37 6.42 -9.76 -3.69
N PRO A 38 5.83 -9.49 -2.50
CA PRO A 38 4.43 -9.77 -2.28
C PRO A 38 3.70 -8.96 -3.32
N ALA A 39 2.82 -9.64 -4.02
CA ALA A 39 2.20 -9.10 -5.21
C ALA A 39 1.14 -8.02 -4.90
N VAL A 40 1.21 -7.46 -3.70
CA VAL A 40 0.62 -6.19 -3.31
C VAL A 40 1.82 -5.26 -3.09
N ASP A 41 2.14 -4.50 -4.13
CA ASP A 41 3.09 -3.38 -4.22
C ASP A 41 4.51 -3.59 -4.81
N SER A 42 4.73 -4.67 -5.58
CA SER A 42 5.97 -4.87 -6.36
C SER A 42 6.28 -3.73 -7.35
N LYS A 43 5.26 -3.01 -7.83
CA LYS A 43 5.43 -1.87 -8.75
C LYS A 43 5.98 -0.63 -8.05
N LYS A 44 5.52 -0.32 -6.83
CA LYS A 44 6.04 0.83 -6.07
C LYS A 44 7.49 0.61 -5.71
N TYR A 45 7.82 -0.55 -5.14
CA TYR A 45 9.21 -0.92 -4.85
C TYR A 45 10.13 -0.81 -6.08
N ALA A 46 9.70 -1.31 -7.23
CA ALA A 46 10.50 -1.25 -8.44
C ALA A 46 10.63 0.19 -8.98
N LYS A 47 9.60 1.03 -8.87
CA LYS A 47 9.65 2.46 -9.25
C LYS A 47 10.62 3.24 -8.35
N ASP A 48 10.48 3.05 -7.05
CA ASP A 48 11.31 3.61 -6.01
C ASP A 48 12.80 3.25 -6.19
N LEU A 49 13.10 1.96 -6.42
CA LEU A 49 14.45 1.48 -6.71
C LEU A 49 14.99 2.08 -8.02
N THR A 50 14.12 2.20 -9.03
CA THR A 50 14.44 2.85 -10.30
C THR A 50 14.81 4.31 -10.08
N GLU A 51 14.00 5.09 -9.36
CA GLU A 51 14.24 6.50 -9.06
C GLU A 51 15.59 6.71 -8.38
N PHE A 52 15.89 5.92 -7.36
CA PHE A 52 17.13 6.07 -6.62
C PHE A 52 18.37 5.64 -7.43
N ALA A 53 18.28 4.56 -8.22
CA ALA A 53 19.34 4.17 -9.15
C ALA A 53 19.81 5.37 -10.00
N ASN A 54 18.86 6.24 -10.37
CA ASN A 54 19.09 7.39 -11.22
C ASN A 54 19.74 8.55 -10.51
N ASP A 55 19.38 8.79 -9.25
CA ASP A 55 20.04 9.80 -8.42
C ASP A 55 21.54 9.54 -8.30
N CYS A 56 21.94 8.27 -8.49
CA CYS A 56 23.34 7.86 -8.54
C CYS A 56 23.88 7.58 -9.95
N GLY A 57 23.16 7.99 -10.99
CA GLY A 57 23.62 7.94 -12.39
C GLY A 57 23.48 6.59 -13.10
N LEU A 58 22.70 5.66 -12.56
CA LEU A 58 22.55 4.29 -13.07
C LEU A 58 21.20 4.13 -13.78
N SER A 59 21.20 3.75 -15.06
CA SER A 59 19.98 3.70 -15.87
C SER A 59 19.27 2.33 -15.83
N LEU A 60 18.28 2.18 -14.93
CA LEU A 60 17.44 0.97 -14.76
C LEU A 60 15.95 1.26 -14.93
N SER A 61 15.21 0.48 -15.73
CA SER A 61 13.74 0.57 -15.77
C SER A 61 13.06 -0.40 -14.78
N VAL A 62 11.78 -0.14 -14.48
CA VAL A 62 10.95 -1.08 -13.70
C VAL A 62 10.92 -2.45 -14.37
N ALA A 63 10.83 -2.50 -15.70
CA ALA A 63 10.87 -3.75 -16.45
C ALA A 63 12.19 -4.51 -16.29
N ASP A 64 13.32 -3.83 -16.14
CA ASP A 64 14.59 -4.51 -15.90
C ASP A 64 14.62 -5.20 -14.55
N ILE A 65 14.05 -4.57 -13.51
CA ILE A 65 13.98 -5.13 -12.15
C ILE A 65 13.18 -6.43 -12.13
N PHE A 66 12.05 -6.46 -12.84
CA PHE A 66 11.23 -7.67 -12.94
C PHE A 66 11.85 -8.75 -13.83
N LYS A 67 12.52 -8.36 -14.93
CA LYS A 67 13.14 -9.30 -15.87
C LYS A 67 14.44 -9.91 -15.35
N TYR A 68 15.20 -9.14 -14.58
CA TYR A 68 16.48 -9.55 -14.01
C TYR A 68 16.40 -9.42 -12.48
N PRO A 69 15.67 -10.29 -11.77
CA PRO A 69 15.49 -10.17 -10.32
C PRO A 69 16.77 -10.43 -9.51
N VAL A 70 17.87 -10.81 -10.18
CA VAL A 70 19.18 -11.08 -9.59
C VAL A 70 20.09 -9.86 -9.78
N LEU A 71 20.65 -9.33 -8.68
CA LEU A 71 21.47 -8.10 -8.69
C LEU A 71 22.69 -8.18 -9.61
N SER A 72 23.34 -9.33 -9.74
CA SER A 72 24.47 -9.50 -10.66
C SER A 72 24.06 -9.40 -12.13
N ASP A 73 22.85 -9.84 -12.47
CA ASP A 73 22.28 -9.67 -13.80
C ASP A 73 21.87 -8.21 -14.05
N LEU A 74 21.27 -7.53 -13.07
CA LEU A 74 21.00 -6.09 -13.13
C LEU A 74 22.27 -5.27 -13.32
N ALA A 75 23.32 -5.55 -12.55
CA ALA A 75 24.61 -4.86 -12.67
C ALA A 75 25.22 -5.03 -14.06
N ARG A 76 25.06 -6.20 -14.68
CA ARG A 76 25.48 -6.45 -16.07
C ARG A 76 24.66 -5.62 -17.06
N VAL A 77 23.34 -5.52 -16.86
CA VAL A 77 22.45 -4.69 -17.68
C VAL A 77 22.82 -3.21 -17.60
N VAL A 78 23.11 -2.69 -16.40
CA VAL A 78 23.51 -1.29 -16.19
C VAL A 78 24.87 -0.99 -16.81
N ALA A 79 25.86 -1.87 -16.63
CA ALA A 79 27.19 -1.68 -17.18
C ALA A 79 27.23 -1.63 -18.73
N CYS A 80 26.19 -2.12 -19.40
CA CYS A 80 26.10 -2.14 -20.86
C CYS A 80 25.31 -0.96 -21.45
N ARG A 81 24.76 -0.04 -20.64
CA ARG A 81 23.88 1.04 -21.12
C ARG A 81 24.55 2.41 -21.01
N ALA A 82 24.54 3.13 -22.12
CA ALA A 82 24.87 4.55 -22.17
C ALA A 82 23.68 5.41 -21.73
N ALA A 83 23.95 6.64 -21.30
CA ALA A 83 22.99 7.62 -20.80
C ALA A 83 21.81 7.87 -21.77
N ALA A 84 20.68 8.31 -21.20
CA ALA A 84 19.37 8.50 -21.84
C ALA A 84 19.40 9.25 -23.18
N SER A 85 18.44 8.92 -24.07
CA SER A 85 18.28 9.57 -25.37
C SER A 85 18.07 11.08 -25.23
N HIS A 86 18.75 11.84 -26.08
CA HIS A 86 18.51 13.27 -26.27
C HIS A 86 17.11 13.51 -26.82
N GLU A 87 16.56 14.70 -26.56
CA GLU A 87 15.30 15.12 -27.15
C GLU A 87 15.39 15.06 -28.68
N PRO A 88 14.43 14.41 -29.37
CA PRO A 88 14.45 14.37 -30.83
C PRO A 88 14.33 15.77 -31.39
N ASP A 89 15.03 16.04 -32.50
CA ASP A 89 14.83 17.28 -33.23
C ASP A 89 13.37 17.37 -33.69
N PRO A 90 12.73 18.56 -33.64
CA PRO A 90 11.36 18.72 -34.09
C PRO A 90 11.15 18.24 -35.53
N PHE A 91 9.97 17.68 -35.79
CA PHE A 91 9.51 17.16 -37.07
C PHE A 91 10.30 15.95 -37.61
N THR A 92 10.97 15.19 -36.74
CA THR A 92 11.72 13.99 -37.13
C THR A 92 10.94 12.69 -36.94
N LEU A 93 9.99 12.65 -36.01
CA LEU A 93 9.22 11.44 -35.67
C LEU A 93 8.07 11.14 -36.65
N VAL A 94 7.74 12.08 -37.53
CA VAL A 94 6.73 11.95 -38.58
C VAL A 94 7.27 12.55 -39.87
N ASP A 95 7.05 11.88 -41.01
CA ASP A 95 7.37 12.47 -42.32
C ASP A 95 6.37 13.58 -42.67
N ILE A 96 6.78 14.83 -42.43
CA ILE A 96 5.95 16.01 -42.70
C ILE A 96 6.01 16.52 -44.15
N LYS A 97 6.84 15.94 -45.02
CA LYS A 97 7.08 16.48 -46.38
C LYS A 97 5.81 16.61 -47.23
N ASN A 98 4.81 15.74 -46.97
CA ASN A 98 3.53 15.72 -47.68
C ASN A 98 2.35 16.14 -46.79
N LEU A 99 2.61 16.73 -45.63
CA LEU A 99 1.59 17.12 -44.66
C LEU A 99 1.24 18.61 -44.82
N ASP A 100 0.05 18.91 -45.33
CA ASP A 100 -0.46 20.28 -45.33
C ASP A 100 -0.97 20.67 -43.94
N LEU A 101 -0.06 21.19 -43.11
CA LEU A 101 -0.38 21.66 -41.76
C LEU A 101 -1.18 22.96 -41.79
N THR A 102 -0.93 23.86 -42.74
CA THR A 102 -1.53 25.20 -42.80
C THR A 102 -3.05 25.15 -42.92
N SER A 103 -3.62 24.19 -43.67
CA SER A 103 -5.07 24.02 -43.79
C SER A 103 -5.70 23.19 -42.67
N LYS A 104 -4.89 22.48 -41.88
CA LYS A 104 -5.35 21.50 -40.89
C LYS A 104 -5.32 21.98 -39.45
N VAL A 105 -4.53 23.00 -39.13
CA VAL A 105 -4.54 23.63 -37.80
C VAL A 105 -5.34 24.93 -37.78
N ARG A 106 -5.87 25.30 -36.61
CA ARG A 106 -6.59 26.57 -36.40
C ARG A 106 -5.67 27.72 -35.95
N PHE A 107 -4.36 27.52 -36.02
CA PHE A 107 -3.33 28.50 -35.70
C PHE A 107 -2.28 28.61 -36.82
N SER A 108 -1.44 29.64 -36.80
CA SER A 108 -0.40 29.82 -37.84
C SER A 108 0.62 28.68 -37.82
N PHE A 109 1.03 28.21 -39.00
CA PHE A 109 2.08 27.20 -39.14
C PHE A 109 3.40 27.59 -38.46
N GLU A 110 3.74 28.88 -38.41
CA GLU A 110 4.94 29.38 -37.71
C GLU A 110 4.91 29.11 -36.21
N LYS A 111 3.71 28.95 -35.66
CA LYS A 111 3.45 28.58 -34.27
C LYS A 111 3.41 27.06 -34.07
N CYS A 112 3.77 26.26 -35.06
CA CYS A 112 3.99 24.83 -34.88
C CYS A 112 5.37 24.60 -34.23
N GLN A 113 5.39 23.91 -33.10
CA GLN A 113 6.59 23.47 -32.41
C GLN A 113 7.07 22.14 -32.99
N ASP A 114 6.18 21.15 -33.05
CA ASP A 114 6.50 19.78 -33.46
C ASP A 114 5.23 19.01 -33.92
N VAL A 115 5.42 17.89 -34.61
CA VAL A 115 4.38 16.95 -35.01
C VAL A 115 4.76 15.53 -34.59
N LEU A 116 3.91 14.91 -33.79
CA LEU A 116 4.11 13.55 -33.26
C LEU A 116 3.04 12.60 -33.78
N PRO A 117 3.32 11.28 -33.89
CA PRO A 117 2.27 10.29 -34.04
C PRO A 117 1.34 10.30 -32.81
N VAL A 118 0.13 9.77 -32.94
CA VAL A 118 -0.73 9.44 -31.78
C VAL A 118 -0.54 7.98 -31.37
N THR A 119 -0.82 7.65 -30.12
CA THR A 119 -1.04 6.24 -29.73
C THR A 119 -2.43 5.76 -30.18
N ASP A 120 -2.64 4.44 -30.20
CA ASP A 120 -3.97 3.86 -30.48
C ASP A 120 -5.01 4.30 -29.45
N THR A 121 -4.62 4.37 -28.17
CA THR A 121 -5.47 4.89 -27.09
C THR A 121 -5.86 6.34 -27.35
N GLN A 122 -4.89 7.20 -27.71
CA GLN A 122 -5.18 8.60 -28.07
C GLN A 122 -6.12 8.68 -29.28
N ALA A 123 -5.92 7.85 -30.31
CA ALA A 123 -6.81 7.82 -31.48
C ALA A 123 -8.27 7.52 -31.08
N SER A 124 -8.49 6.52 -30.23
CA SER A 124 -9.81 6.16 -29.70
C SER A 124 -10.42 7.28 -28.84
N CYS A 125 -9.62 7.93 -28.00
CA CYS A 125 -10.08 9.06 -27.18
C CYS A 125 -10.43 10.31 -28.02
N ILE A 126 -9.66 10.60 -29.07
CA ILE A 126 -9.97 11.69 -30.03
C ILE A 126 -11.30 11.40 -30.70
N ASP A 127 -11.48 10.15 -31.15
CA ASP A 127 -12.68 9.69 -31.80
C ASP A 127 -13.94 9.77 -30.92
N ALA A 128 -13.81 9.54 -29.61
CA ALA A 128 -14.89 9.73 -28.62
C ALA A 128 -15.18 11.22 -28.36
N ALA A 129 -14.13 12.04 -28.29
CA ALA A 129 -14.26 13.48 -28.09
C ALA A 129 -14.94 14.21 -29.27
N LEU A 130 -14.85 13.66 -30.48
CA LEU A 130 -15.46 14.21 -31.70
C LEU A 130 -16.92 13.76 -31.94
N MET A 131 -17.54 13.01 -31.03
CA MET A 131 -18.93 12.58 -31.16
C MET A 131 -19.92 13.75 -30.94
N ASP A 132 -21.10 13.69 -31.56
CA ASP A 132 -22.15 14.74 -31.46
C ASP A 132 -22.59 15.02 -30.01
N SER A 133 -22.53 14.00 -29.16
CA SER A 133 -22.51 14.14 -27.71
C SER A 133 -21.08 13.82 -27.28
N PRO A 134 -20.24 14.80 -26.90
CA PRO A 134 -18.83 14.56 -26.58
C PRO A 134 -18.69 13.71 -25.31
N GLU A 135 -18.76 12.38 -25.46
CA GLU A 135 -18.62 11.41 -24.37
C GLU A 135 -17.18 11.36 -23.82
N GLY A 136 -16.23 12.03 -24.49
CA GLY A 136 -14.81 12.05 -24.15
C GLY A 136 -14.22 13.40 -23.75
N CYS A 137 -15.05 14.39 -23.38
CA CYS A 137 -14.62 15.71 -22.94
C CYS A 137 -14.99 15.97 -21.47
N TYR A 138 -14.05 16.52 -20.69
CA TYR A 138 -14.16 16.69 -19.23
C TYR A 138 -13.59 18.02 -18.77
N TYR A 139 -13.86 18.35 -17.51
CA TYR A 139 -13.16 19.36 -16.75
C TYR A 139 -12.38 18.71 -15.60
N LEU A 140 -11.09 19.00 -15.49
CA LEU A 140 -10.32 18.83 -14.27
C LEU A 140 -10.50 20.09 -13.42
N HIS A 141 -11.14 20.00 -12.26
CA HIS A 141 -11.52 21.17 -11.48
C HIS A 141 -11.08 21.09 -10.03
N THR A 142 -10.88 22.25 -9.41
CA THR A 142 -10.42 22.36 -8.03
C THR A 142 -10.82 23.70 -7.42
N GLU A 143 -11.04 23.69 -6.11
CA GLU A 143 -11.23 24.90 -5.31
C GLU A 143 -9.86 25.47 -4.94
N ILE A 144 -9.66 26.74 -5.30
CA ILE A 144 -8.44 27.50 -5.02
C ILE A 144 -8.64 28.29 -3.72
N PRO A 145 -7.75 28.14 -2.72
CA PRO A 145 -7.79 28.89 -1.47
C PRO A 145 -7.81 30.40 -1.72
N SER A 146 -8.54 31.16 -0.91
CA SER A 146 -8.65 32.62 -1.02
C SER A 146 -7.31 33.35 -0.82
N GLU A 147 -6.31 32.68 -0.26
CA GLU A 147 -4.92 33.14 -0.12
C GLU A 147 -4.22 33.31 -1.47
N VAL A 148 -4.63 32.53 -2.48
CA VAL A 148 -4.11 32.62 -3.84
C VAL A 148 -4.91 33.68 -4.59
N GLY A 149 -4.32 34.86 -4.76
CA GLY A 149 -4.93 35.93 -5.54
C GLY A 149 -5.15 35.55 -7.01
N LEU A 150 -6.19 36.12 -7.64
CA LEU A 150 -6.55 35.86 -9.03
C LEU A 150 -5.37 36.01 -10.01
N ASP A 151 -4.57 37.06 -9.86
CA ASP A 151 -3.40 37.29 -10.73
C ASP A 151 -2.36 36.17 -10.61
N SER A 152 -2.18 35.60 -9.42
CA SER A 152 -1.28 34.46 -9.22
C SER A 152 -1.84 33.19 -9.85
N LEU A 153 -3.15 32.97 -9.76
CA LEU A 153 -3.82 31.84 -10.41
C LEU A 153 -3.72 31.92 -11.93
N VAL A 154 -3.97 33.11 -12.51
CA VAL A 154 -3.85 33.34 -13.96
C VAL A 154 -2.43 33.06 -14.43
N ARG A 155 -1.42 33.63 -13.76
CA ARG A 155 0.00 33.34 -14.08
C ARG A 155 0.32 31.86 -13.96
N GLY A 156 -0.16 31.19 -12.90
CA GLY A 156 0.02 29.75 -12.73
C GLY A 156 -0.57 28.93 -13.88
N CYS A 157 -1.75 29.31 -14.39
CA CYS A 157 -2.35 28.67 -15.56
C CYS A 157 -1.57 28.93 -16.86
N GLU A 158 -1.08 30.17 -17.06
CA GLU A 158 -0.25 30.52 -18.22
C GLU A 158 1.09 29.77 -18.22
N GLU A 159 1.72 29.65 -17.05
CA GLU A 159 2.95 28.88 -16.88
C GLU A 159 2.70 27.39 -17.07
N LEU A 160 1.62 26.82 -16.51
CA LEU A 160 1.26 25.41 -16.71
C LEU A 160 1.05 25.09 -18.19
N TRP A 161 0.30 25.94 -18.89
CA TRP A 161 0.11 25.87 -20.34
C TRP A 161 1.46 25.88 -21.07
N SER A 162 2.35 26.81 -20.74
CA SER A 162 3.65 26.93 -21.40
C SER A 162 4.58 25.73 -21.14
N GLN A 163 4.51 25.11 -19.97
CA GLN A 163 5.42 24.03 -19.55
C GLN A 163 4.97 22.65 -20.05
N LEU A 164 3.66 22.40 -20.15
CA LEU A 164 3.13 21.11 -20.54
C LEU A 164 2.70 21.12 -22.01
N ASP A 165 3.56 20.60 -22.89
CA ASP A 165 3.32 20.51 -24.34
C ASP A 165 1.94 19.92 -24.67
N ILE A 166 1.51 18.89 -23.94
CA ILE A 166 0.25 18.20 -24.17
C ILE A 166 -0.97 19.12 -24.03
N LEU A 167 -0.95 20.12 -23.15
CA LEU A 167 -2.04 21.10 -23.03
C LEU A 167 -2.14 21.99 -24.27
N ARG A 168 -1.03 22.15 -25.00
CA ARG A 168 -0.89 22.99 -26.20
C ARG A 168 -0.97 22.19 -27.50
N THR A 169 -1.31 20.91 -27.40
CA THR A 169 -1.45 19.99 -28.52
C THR A 169 -2.83 20.12 -29.14
N ALA A 170 -2.86 20.26 -30.46
CA ALA A 170 -4.05 20.06 -31.27
C ALA A 170 -3.96 18.73 -32.03
N PHE A 171 -5.10 18.12 -32.32
CA PHE A 171 -5.14 16.86 -33.07
C PHE A 171 -5.63 17.10 -34.50
N ILE A 172 -4.92 16.56 -35.48
CA ILE A 172 -5.31 16.63 -36.89
C ILE A 172 -5.47 15.22 -37.47
N LYS A 173 -6.18 15.10 -38.59
CA LYS A 173 -6.29 13.85 -39.35
C LYS A 173 -5.58 13.95 -40.69
N ASN A 174 -4.73 12.97 -41.00
CA ASN A 174 -4.00 12.87 -42.26
C ASN A 174 -4.00 11.42 -42.76
N ASN A 175 -4.46 11.20 -43.99
CA ASN A 175 -4.52 9.87 -44.61
C ASN A 175 -5.18 8.80 -43.73
N GLY A 176 -6.22 9.19 -42.99
CA GLY A 176 -6.93 8.30 -42.07
C GLY A 176 -6.32 8.17 -40.68
N GLN A 177 -5.11 8.66 -40.44
CA GLN A 177 -4.40 8.61 -39.15
C GLN A 177 -4.48 9.95 -38.43
N TYR A 178 -4.54 9.93 -37.10
CA TYR A 178 -4.43 11.14 -36.29
C TYR A 178 -2.97 11.49 -36.03
N LEU A 179 -2.68 12.78 -35.87
CA LEU A 179 -1.37 13.31 -35.49
C LEU A 179 -1.54 14.36 -34.40
N GLN A 180 -0.55 14.44 -33.52
CA GLN A 180 -0.43 15.50 -32.52
C GLN A 180 0.34 16.66 -33.14
N VAL A 181 -0.18 17.88 -33.01
CA VAL A 181 0.51 19.10 -33.44
C VAL A 181 0.71 19.99 -32.22
N ILE A 182 1.94 20.05 -31.74
CA ILE A 182 2.31 20.85 -30.57
C ILE A 182 2.48 22.29 -31.06
N SER A 183 1.74 23.23 -30.49
CA SER A 183 1.89 24.65 -30.82
C SER A 183 3.06 25.30 -30.06
N LYS A 184 3.39 26.58 -30.29
CA LYS A 184 4.31 27.42 -29.49
C LYS A 184 3.91 28.89 -29.58
N GLY A 185 4.19 29.67 -28.54
CA GLY A 185 3.91 31.11 -28.53
C GLY A 185 2.40 31.45 -28.73
N ILE A 186 1.52 30.57 -28.25
CA ILE A 186 0.07 30.80 -28.18
C ILE A 186 -0.27 31.05 -26.72
N SER A 187 -0.99 32.14 -26.44
CA SER A 187 -1.47 32.47 -25.09
C SER A 187 -2.47 31.42 -24.60
N ALA A 188 -2.44 31.14 -23.30
CA ALA A 188 -3.39 30.22 -22.69
C ALA A 188 -4.83 30.73 -22.86
N PRO A 189 -5.78 29.89 -23.32
CA PRO A 189 -7.19 30.28 -23.39
C PRO A 189 -7.80 30.26 -21.99
N ILE A 190 -7.73 31.41 -21.31
CA ILE A 190 -8.25 31.59 -19.94
C ILE A 190 -9.53 32.41 -19.98
N HIS A 191 -10.61 31.84 -19.45
CA HIS A 191 -11.91 32.47 -19.30
C HIS A 191 -12.15 32.81 -17.83
N ILE A 192 -12.17 34.09 -17.48
CA ILE A 192 -12.43 34.57 -16.12
C ILE A 192 -13.87 35.09 -16.05
N GLN A 193 -14.63 34.59 -15.07
CA GLN A 193 -15.99 35.05 -14.79
C GLN A 193 -16.11 35.42 -13.30
N GLU A 194 -16.87 36.48 -13.02
CA GLU A 194 -17.19 36.87 -11.64
C GLU A 194 -18.29 35.96 -11.10
N ALA A 195 -18.03 35.35 -9.94
CA ALA A 195 -18.99 34.50 -9.27
C ALA A 195 -20.04 35.34 -8.53
N VAL A 196 -21.30 35.18 -8.93
CA VAL A 196 -22.45 35.87 -8.32
C VAL A 196 -22.93 35.11 -7.08
N GLU A 197 -22.78 33.78 -7.09
CA GLU A 197 -23.20 32.88 -6.02
C GLU A 197 -21.99 32.16 -5.40
N ASP A 198 -22.15 30.91 -4.98
CA ASP A 198 -21.03 30.06 -4.61
C ASP A 198 -20.30 29.57 -5.88
N PRO A 199 -18.99 29.85 -6.05
CA PRO A 199 -18.25 29.48 -7.27
C PRO A 199 -18.28 28.00 -7.61
N MET A 200 -18.34 27.12 -6.61
CA MET A 200 -18.39 25.66 -6.79
C MET A 200 -19.73 25.20 -7.38
N GLU A 201 -20.85 25.72 -6.89
CA GLU A 201 -22.16 25.41 -7.46
C GLU A 201 -22.38 26.06 -8.83
N GLN A 202 -21.88 27.28 -9.03
CA GLN A 202 -22.00 28.01 -10.30
C GLN A 202 -21.14 27.40 -11.42
N SER A 203 -20.04 26.71 -11.10
CA SER A 203 -19.15 26.15 -12.13
C SER A 203 -19.75 24.93 -12.85
N LYS A 204 -20.55 24.10 -12.17
CA LYS A 204 -21.14 22.87 -12.73
C LYS A 204 -21.94 23.10 -14.02
N PRO A 205 -22.95 24.00 -14.08
CA PRO A 205 -23.70 24.24 -15.31
C PRO A 205 -22.83 24.86 -16.42
N ILE A 206 -21.79 25.62 -16.09
CA ILE A 206 -20.84 26.16 -17.06
C ILE A 206 -20.01 25.02 -17.68
N PHE A 207 -19.51 24.11 -16.86
CA PHE A 207 -18.79 22.93 -17.32
C PHE A 207 -19.67 22.07 -18.23
N ASP A 208 -20.94 21.83 -17.85
CA ASP A 208 -21.90 21.10 -18.68
C ASP A 208 -22.14 21.73 -20.05
N GLU A 209 -22.30 23.05 -20.10
CA GLU A 209 -22.49 23.78 -21.35
C GLU A 209 -21.25 23.68 -22.23
N ARG A 210 -20.06 23.86 -21.63
CA ARG A 210 -18.77 23.83 -22.35
C ARG A 210 -18.41 22.44 -22.85
N ILE A 211 -18.69 21.38 -22.09
CA ILE A 211 -18.48 19.98 -22.52
C ILE A 211 -19.34 19.65 -23.75
N LYS A 212 -20.57 20.20 -23.84
CA LYS A 212 -21.47 19.97 -24.98
C LYS A 212 -21.06 20.71 -26.26
N GLN A 213 -20.08 21.62 -26.19
CA GLN A 213 -19.61 22.33 -27.38
C GLN A 213 -18.81 21.37 -28.27
N PRO A 214 -19.14 21.24 -29.57
CA PRO A 214 -18.42 20.34 -30.47
C PRO A 214 -16.93 20.70 -30.55
N LEU A 215 -16.09 19.67 -30.50
CA LEU A 215 -14.66 19.80 -30.71
C LEU A 215 -14.33 19.71 -32.20
N GLU A 216 -13.38 20.52 -32.67
CA GLU A 216 -12.95 20.54 -34.07
C GLU A 216 -11.48 20.17 -34.21
N LEU A 217 -11.16 19.25 -35.12
CA LEU A 217 -9.78 18.93 -35.47
C LEU A 217 -8.99 20.19 -35.82
N GLY A 218 -7.74 20.24 -35.35
CA GLY A 218 -6.83 21.36 -35.52
C GLY A 218 -6.98 22.50 -34.51
N ALA A 219 -8.05 22.50 -33.71
CA ALA A 219 -8.22 23.42 -32.58
C ALA A 219 -7.58 22.85 -31.31
N HIS A 220 -7.22 23.74 -30.37
CA HIS A 220 -6.89 23.34 -29.01
C HIS A 220 -8.15 22.94 -28.26
N TYR A 221 -8.14 21.76 -27.65
CA TYR A 221 -9.28 21.30 -26.84
C TYR A 221 -9.17 21.79 -25.38
N CYS A 222 -7.94 22.10 -24.95
CA CYS A 222 -7.67 22.56 -23.60
C CYS A 222 -8.01 24.04 -23.41
N GLU A 223 -8.77 24.35 -22.36
CA GLU A 223 -9.05 25.72 -21.91
C GLU A 223 -9.19 25.81 -20.40
N PHE A 224 -8.93 26.99 -19.84
CA PHE A 224 -9.05 27.27 -18.41
C PHE A 224 -10.31 28.09 -18.15
N GLN A 225 -11.11 27.67 -17.18
CA GLN A 225 -12.29 28.37 -16.71
C GLN A 225 -12.09 28.73 -15.24
N ILE A 226 -12.03 30.03 -14.94
CA ILE A 226 -11.86 30.56 -13.59
C ILE A 226 -13.14 31.28 -13.19
N LEU A 227 -13.75 30.85 -12.07
CA LEU A 227 -14.85 31.57 -11.42
C LEU A 227 -14.32 32.18 -10.13
N HIS A 228 -14.27 33.51 -10.09
CA HIS A 228 -13.67 34.27 -8.99
C HIS A 228 -14.71 35.14 -8.29
N SER A 229 -14.78 35.09 -6.95
CA SER A 229 -15.63 36.00 -6.17
C SER A 229 -14.81 37.20 -5.70
N GLY A 230 -15.24 38.42 -6.05
CA GLY A 230 -14.57 39.66 -5.63
C GLY A 230 -14.61 39.96 -4.13
N ASN A 231 -15.26 39.13 -3.31
CA ASN A 231 -15.31 39.25 -1.86
C ASN A 231 -14.25 38.33 -1.22
N THR A 232 -13.39 38.87 -0.35
CA THR A 232 -12.14 38.24 0.13
C THR A 232 -12.31 36.98 0.99
N THR A 233 -13.55 36.55 1.25
CA THR A 233 -13.87 35.42 2.13
C THR A 233 -14.38 34.17 1.40
N LYS A 234 -14.64 34.22 0.09
CA LYS A 234 -15.06 33.06 -0.70
C LYS A 234 -13.90 32.53 -1.57
N SER A 235 -13.87 31.22 -1.80
CA SER A 235 -12.86 30.55 -2.63
C SER A 235 -13.01 30.84 -4.11
N THR A 236 -12.02 30.50 -4.94
CA THR A 236 -12.06 30.64 -6.40
C THR A 236 -12.13 29.25 -7.03
N GLN A 237 -12.99 29.02 -8.02
CA GLN A 237 -13.03 27.73 -8.71
C GLN A 237 -12.20 27.77 -9.99
N LEU A 238 -11.29 26.81 -10.14
CA LEU A 238 -10.57 26.55 -11.39
C LEU A 238 -11.14 25.29 -12.06
N GLY A 239 -11.29 25.32 -13.38
CA GLY A 239 -11.53 24.18 -14.23
C GLY A 239 -10.61 24.19 -15.45
N ILE A 240 -10.12 23.02 -15.86
CA ILE A 240 -9.28 22.81 -17.05
C ILE A 240 -10.01 21.83 -17.95
N ARG A 241 -10.52 22.29 -19.10
CA ARG A 241 -11.18 21.40 -20.08
C ARG A 241 -10.13 20.51 -20.73
N VAL A 242 -10.36 19.21 -20.80
CA VAL A 242 -9.43 18.23 -21.38
C VAL A 242 -10.20 17.05 -21.98
N THR A 243 -9.48 16.18 -22.69
CA THR A 243 -9.95 14.85 -23.11
C THR A 243 -8.93 13.81 -22.66
N HIS A 244 -9.29 12.52 -22.61
CA HIS A 244 -8.31 11.45 -22.31
C HIS A 244 -7.21 11.30 -23.38
N ALA A 245 -7.29 12.02 -24.50
CA ALA A 245 -6.15 12.14 -25.42
C ALA A 245 -5.04 13.08 -24.88
N HIS A 246 -5.30 13.81 -23.79
CA HIS A 246 -4.35 14.70 -23.12
C HIS A 246 -3.78 14.12 -21.83
N PHE A 247 -4.49 13.20 -21.17
CA PHE A 247 -4.08 12.70 -19.87
C PHE A 247 -4.55 11.26 -19.63
N ASP A 248 -3.83 10.60 -18.72
CA ASP A 248 -4.16 9.35 -18.06
C ASP A 248 -3.94 9.51 -16.55
N GLY A 249 -4.09 8.44 -15.77
CA GLY A 249 -3.91 8.50 -14.32
C GLY A 249 -2.57 9.03 -13.84
N VAL A 250 -1.49 8.75 -14.58
CA VAL A 250 -0.13 9.14 -14.17
C VAL A 250 0.11 10.59 -14.53
N SER A 251 -0.20 10.98 -15.76
CA SER A 251 -0.03 12.36 -16.24
C SER A 251 -1.01 13.35 -15.60
N HIS A 252 -2.17 12.89 -15.12
CA HIS A 252 -3.09 13.66 -14.29
C HIS A 252 -2.43 14.14 -12.99
N VAL A 253 -1.85 13.23 -12.22
CA VAL A 253 -1.15 13.54 -10.96
C VAL A 253 0.03 14.47 -11.21
N LEU A 254 0.76 14.25 -12.31
CA LEU A 254 1.87 15.13 -12.70
C LEU A 254 1.40 16.56 -13.02
N MET A 255 0.27 16.71 -13.74
CA MET A 255 -0.34 18.00 -14.04
C MET A 255 -0.76 18.73 -12.75
N GLN A 256 -1.38 18.00 -11.82
CA GLN A 256 -1.76 18.50 -10.51
C GLN A 256 -0.54 19.01 -9.72
N ASN A 257 0.54 18.22 -9.67
CA ASN A 257 1.78 18.58 -8.97
C ASN A 257 2.47 19.80 -9.59
N CYS A 258 2.45 19.91 -10.93
CA CYS A 258 2.94 21.10 -11.64
C CYS A 258 2.14 22.34 -11.23
N LEU A 259 0.80 22.27 -11.32
CA LEU A 259 -0.08 23.38 -10.94
C LEU A 259 0.16 23.80 -9.47
N SER A 260 0.22 22.83 -8.55
CA SER A 260 0.48 23.12 -7.14
C SER A 260 1.85 23.77 -6.92
N SER A 261 2.88 23.37 -7.66
CA SER A 261 4.22 23.96 -7.56
C SER A 261 4.24 25.40 -8.07
N LEU A 262 3.58 25.65 -9.20
CA LEU A 262 3.46 26.99 -9.80
C LEU A 262 2.71 27.96 -8.88
N LEU A 263 1.60 27.53 -8.29
CA LEU A 263 0.81 28.38 -7.39
C LEU A 263 1.55 28.70 -6.07
N ASN A 264 2.42 27.80 -5.62
CA ASN A 264 3.21 27.97 -4.40
C ASN A 264 4.59 28.62 -4.64
N GLY A 265 4.96 28.89 -5.91
CA GLY A 265 6.31 29.37 -6.25
C GLY A 265 7.42 28.36 -5.94
N ALA A 266 7.10 27.06 -5.96
CA ALA A 266 8.05 25.96 -5.77
C ALA A 266 8.66 25.50 -7.10
N PRO A 267 9.83 24.83 -7.09
CA PRO A 267 10.40 24.22 -8.29
C PRO A 267 9.41 23.22 -8.93
N LEU A 268 9.29 23.25 -10.25
CA LEU A 268 8.49 22.29 -10.99
C LEU A 268 9.05 20.86 -10.81
N PRO A 269 8.19 19.84 -10.77
CA PRO A 269 8.64 18.46 -10.82
C PRO A 269 9.37 18.18 -12.15
N SER A 270 10.26 17.18 -12.15
CA SER A 270 10.91 16.73 -13.37
C SER A 270 9.87 16.12 -14.32
N VAL A 271 9.82 16.63 -15.54
CA VAL A 271 8.88 16.25 -16.60
C VAL A 271 9.61 15.77 -17.84
N SER A 272 9.04 14.77 -18.52
CA SER A 272 9.53 14.27 -19.81
C SER A 272 8.53 14.55 -20.93
N SER A 273 9.03 14.95 -22.11
CA SER A 273 8.18 15.25 -23.25
C SER A 273 7.63 13.99 -23.92
N MET A 274 6.42 14.09 -24.47
CA MET A 274 5.80 13.02 -25.26
C MET A 274 6.66 12.65 -26.49
N ALA A 275 7.44 13.59 -27.03
CA ALA A 275 8.36 13.35 -28.13
C ALA A 275 9.44 12.31 -27.77
N ARG A 276 10.05 12.43 -26.58
CA ARG A 276 11.04 11.45 -26.11
C ARG A 276 10.41 10.08 -25.87
N TYR A 277 9.17 10.04 -25.35
CA TYR A 277 8.40 8.80 -25.21
C TYR A 277 8.20 8.11 -26.56
N MET A 278 7.71 8.84 -27.57
CA MET A 278 7.49 8.30 -28.91
C MET A 278 8.78 7.82 -29.58
N GLN A 279 9.87 8.58 -29.44
CA GLN A 279 11.18 8.16 -29.94
C GLN A 279 11.64 6.85 -29.30
N PHE A 280 11.48 6.71 -27.99
CA PHE A 280 11.84 5.49 -27.28
C PHE A 280 11.01 4.29 -27.73
N VAL A 281 9.68 4.46 -27.84
CA VAL A 281 8.77 3.42 -28.36
C VAL A 281 9.21 2.97 -29.76
N GLN A 282 9.46 3.91 -30.67
CA GLN A 282 9.93 3.60 -32.03
C GLN A 282 11.28 2.86 -32.02
N SER A 283 12.20 3.22 -31.13
CA SER A 283 13.51 2.54 -31.01
C SER A 283 13.41 1.07 -30.57
N LYS A 284 12.27 0.66 -30.01
CA LYS A 284 11.97 -0.70 -29.56
C LYS A 284 11.05 -1.48 -30.47
N GLU A 285 10.61 -0.89 -31.60
CA GLU A 285 9.58 -1.50 -32.45
C GLU A 285 10.00 -2.88 -32.97
N ASP A 286 11.22 -3.05 -33.47
CA ASP A 286 11.69 -4.32 -34.03
C ASP A 286 11.73 -5.45 -32.96
N ASP A 287 12.28 -5.17 -31.78
CA ASP A 287 12.33 -6.12 -30.66
C ASP A 287 10.92 -6.48 -30.18
N ALA A 288 10.03 -5.48 -30.11
CA ALA A 288 8.64 -5.67 -29.72
C ALA A 288 7.89 -6.55 -30.73
N LEU A 289 8.02 -6.27 -32.03
CA LEU A 289 7.37 -7.05 -33.08
C LEU A 289 7.84 -8.51 -33.08
N ALA A 290 9.12 -8.76 -32.81
CA ALA A 290 9.65 -10.12 -32.67
C ALA A 290 9.00 -10.87 -31.50
N TYR A 291 8.88 -10.21 -30.34
CA TYR A 291 8.20 -10.78 -29.17
C TYR A 291 6.71 -11.05 -29.44
N TRP A 292 5.97 -10.05 -29.92
CA TRP A 292 4.54 -10.16 -30.16
C TRP A 292 4.21 -11.19 -31.25
N HIS A 293 5.03 -11.28 -32.31
CA HIS A 293 4.89 -12.31 -33.32
C HIS A 293 5.08 -13.71 -32.72
N SER A 294 6.10 -13.91 -31.88
CA SER A 294 6.32 -15.19 -31.20
C SER A 294 5.15 -15.57 -30.28
N LEU A 295 4.61 -14.60 -29.53
CA LEU A 295 3.51 -14.83 -28.60
C LEU A 295 2.20 -15.19 -29.32
N LEU A 296 1.87 -14.46 -30.39
CA LEU A 296 0.56 -14.56 -31.05
C LEU A 296 0.53 -15.56 -32.22
N GLN A 297 1.65 -16.21 -32.52
CA GLN A 297 1.74 -17.16 -33.62
C GLN A 297 0.70 -18.28 -33.50
N GLY A 298 -0.17 -18.41 -34.50
CA GLY A 298 -1.22 -19.43 -34.54
C GLY A 298 -2.37 -19.21 -33.56
N SER A 299 -2.44 -18.04 -32.92
CA SER A 299 -3.55 -17.67 -32.05
C SER A 299 -4.82 -17.38 -32.85
N LYS A 300 -5.97 -17.37 -32.17
CA LYS A 300 -7.26 -16.99 -32.77
C LYS A 300 -7.98 -15.96 -31.91
N PRO A 301 -8.71 -15.01 -32.52
CA PRO A 301 -9.52 -14.07 -31.76
C PRO A 301 -10.72 -14.79 -31.15
N LEU A 302 -11.08 -14.46 -29.91
CA LEU A 302 -12.32 -14.92 -29.30
C LEU A 302 -13.54 -14.26 -29.97
N PRO A 303 -14.61 -15.00 -30.27
CA PRO A 303 -15.82 -14.43 -30.85
C PRO A 303 -16.60 -13.62 -29.81
N LEU A 304 -17.20 -12.50 -30.21
CA LEU A 304 -18.15 -11.76 -29.38
C LEU A 304 -19.50 -12.47 -29.34
N PHE A 305 -20.26 -12.31 -28.25
CA PHE A 305 -21.63 -12.83 -28.17
C PHE A 305 -22.54 -12.22 -29.25
N GLU A 306 -23.27 -13.05 -29.98
CA GLU A 306 -24.28 -12.59 -30.95
C GLU A 306 -25.52 -12.06 -30.22
N HIS A 307 -25.94 -10.82 -30.53
CA HIS A 307 -27.13 -10.20 -29.95
C HIS A 307 -28.23 -9.88 -31.00
N PRO A 308 -29.52 -9.85 -30.61
CA PRO A 308 -30.62 -9.48 -31.50
C PRO A 308 -30.44 -8.06 -32.05
N LYS A 309 -30.78 -7.86 -33.33
CA LYS A 309 -30.37 -6.71 -34.14
C LYS A 309 -30.92 -5.32 -33.72
N GLU A 310 -31.77 -5.20 -32.71
CA GLU A 310 -32.74 -4.08 -32.65
C GLU A 310 -32.47 -2.88 -31.73
N GLU A 311 -31.43 -2.83 -30.89
CA GLU A 311 -31.20 -1.65 -30.02
C GLU A 311 -29.99 -0.77 -30.40
N LYS A 312 -30.18 0.55 -30.30
CA LYS A 312 -29.23 1.64 -30.65
C LYS A 312 -28.19 1.87 -29.55
N ASN A 313 -27.03 2.45 -29.92
CA ASN A 313 -25.88 2.89 -29.11
C ASN A 313 -26.22 3.15 -27.63
N ARG A 314 -26.11 2.11 -26.80
CA ARG A 314 -26.25 2.20 -25.34
C ARG A 314 -25.14 1.39 -24.71
N ILE A 315 -24.38 2.01 -23.82
CA ILE A 315 -23.43 1.31 -22.95
C ILE A 315 -24.28 0.49 -21.98
N ILE A 316 -24.05 -0.82 -21.94
CA ILE A 316 -24.66 -1.71 -20.96
C ILE A 316 -23.60 -1.98 -19.91
N MET A 317 -23.88 -1.57 -18.69
CA MET A 317 -23.04 -1.87 -17.52
C MET A 317 -23.83 -2.76 -16.57
N SER A 318 -23.15 -3.77 -16.04
CA SER A 318 -23.62 -4.54 -14.89
C SER A 318 -22.57 -4.43 -13.79
N SER A 319 -22.98 -4.64 -12.55
CA SER A 319 -22.06 -4.66 -11.40
C SER A 319 -22.46 -5.79 -10.48
N GLN A 320 -21.48 -6.59 -10.06
CA GLN A 320 -21.67 -7.65 -9.09
C GLN A 320 -20.47 -7.76 -8.15
N THR A 321 -20.74 -7.84 -6.85
CA THR A 321 -19.70 -8.16 -5.86
C THR A 321 -19.56 -9.66 -5.73
N VAL A 322 -18.35 -10.18 -5.93
CA VAL A 322 -18.01 -11.59 -5.75
C VAL A 322 -16.93 -11.73 -4.66
N PRO A 323 -16.92 -12.83 -3.90
CA PRO A 323 -15.82 -13.10 -2.97
C PRO A 323 -14.49 -13.13 -3.71
N ALA A 324 -13.50 -12.38 -3.22
CA ALA A 324 -12.16 -12.45 -3.79
C ALA A 324 -11.56 -13.84 -3.52
N PRO A 325 -10.84 -14.44 -4.48
CA PRO A 325 -10.05 -15.64 -4.24
C PRO A 325 -9.10 -15.44 -3.05
N LYS A 326 -8.79 -16.52 -2.33
CA LYS A 326 -7.80 -16.49 -1.24
C LYS A 326 -6.51 -15.87 -1.78
N LYS A 327 -5.98 -14.86 -1.07
CA LYS A 327 -4.72 -14.21 -1.47
C LYS A 327 -3.64 -15.26 -1.70
N MET A 328 -3.06 -15.26 -2.90
CA MET A 328 -1.89 -16.06 -3.26
C MET A 328 -0.70 -15.12 -3.17
N ALA A 329 0.17 -15.31 -2.16
CA ALA A 329 1.21 -14.35 -1.81
C ALA A 329 2.14 -13.98 -2.98
N GLU A 330 2.33 -14.94 -3.90
CA GLU A 330 3.18 -14.81 -5.10
C GLU A 330 2.55 -13.97 -6.23
N PHE A 331 1.23 -13.71 -6.21
CA PHE A 331 0.52 -13.17 -7.37
C PHE A 331 -0.45 -12.02 -7.06
N THR A 332 -0.45 -11.02 -7.94
CA THR A 332 -1.18 -9.76 -7.69
C THR A 332 -2.66 -10.03 -7.81
N GLN A 333 -3.51 -9.24 -7.14
CA GLN A 333 -4.97 -9.33 -7.36
C GLN A 333 -5.33 -9.11 -8.85
N ALA A 334 -4.56 -8.28 -9.55
CA ALA A 334 -4.68 -8.09 -10.99
C ALA A 334 -4.35 -9.37 -11.78
N ASN A 335 -3.33 -10.14 -11.39
CA ASN A 335 -2.98 -11.41 -12.03
C ASN A 335 -4.04 -12.49 -11.73
N LEU A 336 -4.53 -12.54 -10.49
CA LEU A 336 -5.59 -13.44 -10.07
C LEU A 336 -6.87 -13.20 -10.86
N PHE A 337 -7.28 -11.93 -10.98
CA PHE A 337 -8.47 -11.55 -11.73
C PHE A 337 -8.31 -11.84 -13.22
N THR A 338 -7.15 -11.52 -13.80
CA THR A 338 -6.85 -11.83 -15.20
C THR A 338 -6.95 -13.33 -15.48
N ALA A 339 -6.34 -14.16 -14.62
CA ALA A 339 -6.43 -15.61 -14.75
C ALA A 339 -7.87 -16.12 -14.59
N ALA A 340 -8.65 -15.54 -13.68
CA ALA A 340 -10.06 -15.88 -13.51
C ALA A 340 -10.88 -15.54 -14.78
N CYS A 341 -10.65 -14.36 -15.39
CA CYS A 341 -11.27 -13.98 -16.66
C CYS A 341 -10.88 -14.94 -17.79
N THR A 342 -9.60 -15.26 -17.92
CA THR A 342 -9.11 -16.23 -18.92
C THR A 342 -9.79 -17.59 -18.76
N THR A 343 -9.82 -18.13 -17.54
CA THR A 343 -10.46 -19.42 -17.24
C THR A 343 -11.96 -19.37 -17.52
N ALA A 344 -12.64 -18.27 -17.17
CA ALA A 344 -14.06 -18.09 -17.46
C ALA A 344 -14.33 -18.06 -18.97
N LEU A 345 -13.53 -17.33 -19.75
CA LEU A 345 -13.64 -17.27 -21.21
C LEU A 345 -13.34 -18.63 -21.85
N GLY A 346 -12.34 -19.36 -21.37
CA GLY A 346 -12.06 -20.74 -21.83
C GLY A 346 -13.23 -21.69 -21.59
N ASN A 347 -13.89 -21.57 -20.45
CA ASN A 347 -15.11 -22.35 -20.16
C ASN A 347 -16.30 -21.92 -21.02
N ILE A 348 -16.45 -20.63 -21.32
CA ILE A 348 -17.55 -20.13 -22.17
C ILE A 348 -17.38 -20.60 -23.62
N TYR A 349 -16.17 -20.47 -24.15
CA TYR A 349 -15.87 -20.76 -25.56
C TYR A 349 -15.42 -22.20 -25.81
N GLN A 350 -15.28 -23.00 -24.76
CA GLN A 350 -14.81 -24.39 -24.82
C GLN A 350 -13.48 -24.49 -25.58
N THR A 351 -12.52 -23.62 -25.22
CA THR A 351 -11.18 -23.55 -25.82
C THR A 351 -10.11 -23.36 -24.75
N ASP A 352 -8.93 -23.90 -25.02
CA ASP A 352 -7.73 -23.80 -24.19
C ASP A 352 -6.86 -22.59 -24.56
N ASP A 353 -6.83 -22.19 -25.84
CA ASP A 353 -6.11 -21.01 -26.32
C ASP A 353 -6.97 -19.72 -26.23
N ILE A 354 -6.64 -18.85 -25.28
CA ILE A 354 -7.38 -17.61 -24.99
C ILE A 354 -6.52 -16.38 -25.27
N VAL A 355 -6.97 -15.54 -26.20
CA VAL A 355 -6.43 -14.18 -26.40
C VAL A 355 -7.40 -13.14 -25.88
N LEU A 356 -6.96 -12.36 -24.90
CA LEU A 356 -7.65 -11.18 -24.39
C LEU A 356 -6.69 -9.98 -24.35
N SER A 357 -7.19 -8.80 -24.02
CA SER A 357 -6.41 -7.56 -23.96
C SER A 357 -6.25 -7.08 -22.53
N LEU A 358 -5.10 -6.50 -22.22
CA LEU A 358 -4.78 -5.92 -20.91
C LEU A 358 -4.51 -4.42 -21.03
N VAL A 359 -5.12 -3.65 -20.14
CA VAL A 359 -4.76 -2.24 -19.93
C VAL A 359 -3.45 -2.17 -19.16
N VAL A 360 -2.47 -1.46 -19.71
CA VAL A 360 -1.12 -1.27 -19.16
C VAL A 360 -0.75 0.21 -19.11
N SER A 361 0.20 0.58 -18.26
CA SER A 361 0.60 1.99 -18.10
C SER A 361 1.41 2.54 -19.27
N GLY A 362 2.09 1.67 -20.03
CA GLY A 362 3.02 2.06 -21.09
C GLY A 362 4.33 2.69 -20.60
N GLN A 363 4.47 2.95 -19.30
CA GLN A 363 5.63 3.64 -18.71
C GLN A 363 6.63 2.69 -18.03
N MET A 364 6.28 1.42 -17.77
CA MET A 364 7.16 0.49 -17.03
C MET A 364 8.44 0.12 -17.80
N MET A 365 8.40 0.23 -19.13
CA MET A 365 9.54 0.00 -20.02
C MET A 365 10.51 1.18 -20.10
N LEU A 366 10.09 2.37 -19.65
CA LEU A 366 10.83 3.59 -19.87
C LEU A 366 12.10 3.61 -19.03
N PRO A 367 13.19 4.13 -19.59
CA PRO A 367 14.35 4.40 -18.79
C PRO A 367 14.02 5.55 -17.81
N PRO A 368 14.62 5.53 -16.63
CA PRO A 368 14.76 6.62 -15.69
C PRO A 368 14.51 8.06 -16.15
N GLY A 369 15.40 8.56 -17.01
CA GLY A 369 15.39 9.95 -17.48
C GLY A 369 14.27 10.26 -18.47
N LEU A 370 13.35 9.32 -18.65
CA LEU A 370 12.15 9.42 -19.47
C LEU A 370 10.87 9.13 -18.65
N ASN A 371 10.96 8.93 -17.34
CA ASN A 371 9.81 8.86 -16.44
C ASN A 371 9.08 10.21 -16.37
N ASN A 372 7.87 10.22 -15.80
CA ASN A 372 7.02 11.42 -15.68
C ASN A 372 6.71 12.06 -17.04
N VAL A 373 6.25 11.24 -17.99
CA VAL A 373 5.85 11.73 -19.32
C VAL A 373 4.61 12.60 -19.18
N THR A 374 4.65 13.81 -19.73
CA THR A 374 3.55 14.77 -19.73
C THR A 374 2.58 14.47 -20.88
N GLY A 375 1.91 13.32 -20.82
CA GLY A 375 0.92 12.88 -21.80
C GLY A 375 0.42 11.45 -21.52
N PRO A 376 -0.67 11.02 -22.18
CA PRO A 376 -1.27 9.72 -21.92
C PRO A 376 -0.41 8.60 -22.51
N CYS A 377 0.19 7.80 -21.64
CA CYS A 377 0.99 6.63 -21.99
C CYS A 377 0.21 5.33 -21.82
N LEU A 378 -0.97 5.37 -21.18
CA LEU A 378 -1.88 4.24 -21.07
C LEU A 378 -2.07 3.55 -22.42
N ASN A 379 -1.86 2.24 -22.43
CA ASN A 379 -1.90 1.44 -23.63
C ASN A 379 -2.62 0.11 -23.38
N ILE A 380 -2.94 -0.59 -24.45
CA ILE A 380 -3.58 -1.89 -24.41
C ILE A 380 -2.68 -2.89 -25.12
N THR A 381 -2.40 -4.02 -24.48
CA THR A 381 -1.54 -5.07 -25.04
C THR A 381 -2.21 -6.44 -24.98
N PRO A 382 -1.96 -7.34 -25.94
CA PRO A 382 -2.57 -8.66 -25.92
C PRO A 382 -1.95 -9.56 -24.84
N MET A 383 -2.80 -10.40 -24.25
CA MET A 383 -2.43 -11.50 -23.38
C MET A 383 -2.95 -12.81 -23.99
N ARG A 384 -2.09 -13.83 -24.06
CA ARG A 384 -2.43 -15.12 -24.66
C ARG A 384 -2.07 -16.22 -23.68
N ILE A 385 -3.08 -16.94 -23.21
CA ILE A 385 -2.90 -18.02 -22.25
C ILE A 385 -3.40 -19.31 -22.88
N SER A 386 -2.53 -20.33 -22.93
CA SER A 386 -2.91 -21.72 -23.21
C SER A 386 -3.24 -22.40 -21.89
N VAL A 387 -4.46 -22.89 -21.76
CA VAL A 387 -4.95 -23.59 -20.57
C VAL A 387 -4.89 -25.09 -20.82
N ASP A 388 -3.70 -25.68 -20.66
CA ASP A 388 -3.46 -27.11 -20.97
C ASP A 388 -4.31 -28.06 -20.09
N GLU A 389 -4.69 -27.64 -18.88
CA GLU A 389 -5.71 -28.29 -18.04
C GLU A 389 -6.54 -27.24 -17.25
N PRO A 390 -7.87 -27.11 -17.48
CA PRO A 390 -8.72 -26.06 -16.91
C PRO A 390 -8.95 -26.12 -15.38
N THR A 391 -8.24 -26.99 -14.66
CA THR A 391 -8.47 -27.27 -13.23
C THR A 391 -7.48 -26.58 -12.29
N ASN A 392 -6.34 -26.05 -12.76
CA ASN A 392 -5.34 -25.43 -11.87
C ASN A 392 -5.19 -23.91 -12.08
N LEU A 393 -5.97 -23.14 -11.31
CA LEU A 393 -5.88 -21.67 -11.28
C LEU A 393 -4.48 -21.15 -10.91
N GLU A 394 -3.72 -21.85 -10.07
CA GLU A 394 -2.37 -21.43 -9.68
C GLU A 394 -1.42 -21.42 -10.88
N HIS A 395 -1.51 -22.45 -11.73
CA HIS A 395 -0.73 -22.53 -12.96
C HIS A 395 -1.12 -21.40 -13.94
N THR A 396 -2.42 -21.17 -14.16
CA THR A 396 -2.89 -20.07 -15.01
C THR A 396 -2.39 -18.71 -14.52
N VAL A 397 -2.42 -18.49 -13.19
CA VAL A 397 -1.95 -17.23 -12.59
C VAL A 397 -0.43 -17.09 -12.74
N ALA A 398 0.33 -18.17 -12.62
CA ALA A 398 1.77 -18.17 -12.89
C ALA A 398 2.09 -17.83 -14.34
N THR A 399 1.36 -18.38 -15.31
CA THR A 399 1.51 -18.04 -16.74
C THR A 399 1.17 -16.57 -17.00
N VAL A 400 0.07 -16.07 -16.42
CA VAL A 400 -0.30 -14.64 -16.48
C VAL A 400 0.80 -13.76 -15.90
N HIS A 401 1.38 -14.14 -14.76
CA HIS A 401 2.48 -13.41 -14.13
C HIS A 401 3.71 -13.39 -15.02
N GLN A 402 4.16 -14.55 -15.50
CA GLN A 402 5.34 -14.67 -16.34
C GLN A 402 5.20 -13.87 -17.65
N GLN A 403 4.06 -14.00 -18.32
CA GLN A 403 3.81 -13.24 -19.53
C GLN A 403 3.82 -11.72 -19.28
N ARG A 404 3.26 -11.25 -18.16
CA ARG A 404 3.32 -9.82 -17.80
C ARG A 404 4.74 -9.32 -17.60
N VAL A 405 5.62 -10.14 -17.01
CA VAL A 405 7.04 -9.79 -16.87
C VAL A 405 7.71 -9.72 -18.25
N ASP A 406 7.44 -10.70 -19.11
CA ASP A 406 8.07 -10.79 -20.43
C ASP A 406 7.60 -9.68 -21.38
N SER A 407 6.32 -9.29 -21.32
CA SER A 407 5.74 -8.24 -22.17
C SER A 407 6.01 -6.81 -21.66
N MET A 408 6.47 -6.66 -20.41
CA MET A 408 6.62 -5.34 -19.76
C MET A 408 7.52 -4.38 -20.54
N GLN A 409 8.58 -4.90 -21.19
CA GLN A 409 9.51 -4.10 -21.99
C GLN A 409 8.92 -3.60 -23.31
N TYR A 410 7.74 -4.08 -23.69
CA TYR A 410 7.09 -3.80 -24.97
C TYR A 410 5.71 -3.16 -24.81
N GLU A 411 5.38 -2.67 -23.60
CA GLU A 411 4.06 -2.08 -23.27
C GLU A 411 3.67 -0.86 -24.11
N GLY A 412 4.61 -0.16 -24.76
CA GLY A 412 4.32 0.96 -25.65
C GLY A 412 3.92 0.57 -27.08
N SER A 413 3.86 -0.72 -27.39
CA SER A 413 3.47 -1.23 -28.70
C SER A 413 1.99 -1.00 -28.97
N THR A 414 1.64 -0.46 -30.15
CA THR A 414 0.25 -0.22 -30.52
C THR A 414 -0.47 -1.53 -30.89
N ILE A 415 -1.63 -1.78 -30.29
CA ILE A 415 -2.37 -3.04 -30.46
C ILE A 415 -2.83 -3.28 -31.89
N SER A 416 -3.18 -2.23 -32.62
CA SER A 416 -3.55 -2.29 -34.04
C SER A 416 -2.36 -2.76 -34.88
N ASN A 417 -1.16 -2.25 -34.60
CA ASN A 417 0.08 -2.65 -35.27
C ASN A 417 0.45 -4.10 -34.91
N ILE A 418 0.28 -4.49 -33.65
CA ILE A 418 0.48 -5.87 -33.20
C ILE A 418 -0.46 -6.82 -33.95
N PHE A 419 -1.77 -6.56 -33.96
CA PHE A 419 -2.71 -7.43 -34.67
C PHE A 419 -2.44 -7.45 -36.18
N GLN A 420 -2.08 -6.32 -36.78
CA GLN A 420 -1.79 -6.24 -38.21
C GLN A 420 -0.52 -7.00 -38.63
N LYS A 421 0.57 -6.90 -37.85
CA LYS A 421 1.89 -7.43 -38.21
C LYS A 421 2.21 -8.79 -37.58
N CYS A 422 1.62 -9.13 -36.44
CA CYS A 422 1.99 -10.29 -35.62
C CYS A 422 0.94 -11.41 -35.62
N THR A 423 -0.19 -11.25 -36.35
CA THR A 423 -1.24 -12.27 -36.47
C THR A 423 -1.59 -12.54 -37.93
N ASP A 424 -2.11 -13.73 -38.19
CA ASP A 424 -2.73 -14.12 -39.46
C ASP A 424 -4.25 -13.88 -39.48
N TRP A 425 -4.76 -13.13 -38.50
CA TRP A 425 -6.20 -12.87 -38.36
C TRP A 425 -6.73 -12.08 -39.55
N GLN A 426 -7.96 -12.39 -39.96
CA GLN A 426 -8.68 -11.63 -40.99
C GLN A 426 -8.89 -10.20 -40.51
N GLU A 427 -8.83 -9.22 -41.42
CA GLU A 427 -8.85 -7.79 -41.09
C GLU A 427 -10.02 -7.38 -40.18
N HIS A 428 -11.22 -7.90 -40.44
CA HIS A 428 -12.42 -7.61 -39.65
C HIS A 428 -12.44 -8.24 -38.25
N LEU A 429 -11.50 -9.14 -37.94
CA LEU A 429 -11.32 -9.78 -36.64
C LEU A 429 -10.20 -9.15 -35.81
N ARG A 430 -9.44 -8.20 -36.37
CA ARG A 430 -8.36 -7.47 -35.69
C ARG A 430 -8.92 -6.34 -34.85
N LYS A 431 -9.72 -6.68 -33.84
CA LYS A 431 -10.38 -5.72 -32.92
C LYS A 431 -10.31 -6.22 -31.48
N LEU A 432 -10.45 -5.31 -30.52
CA LEU A 432 -10.52 -5.67 -29.11
C LEU A 432 -11.85 -6.36 -28.81
N THR A 433 -11.80 -7.61 -28.33
CA THR A 433 -13.02 -8.37 -28.01
C THR A 433 -13.26 -8.43 -26.51
N TYR A 434 -12.25 -8.82 -25.74
CA TYR A 434 -12.28 -8.84 -24.28
C TYR A 434 -11.09 -8.07 -23.72
N THR A 435 -11.35 -7.03 -22.95
CA THR A 435 -10.32 -6.23 -22.28
C THR A 435 -10.46 -6.41 -20.77
N VAL A 436 -9.37 -6.72 -20.08
CA VAL A 436 -9.37 -6.96 -18.63
C VAL A 436 -8.59 -5.85 -17.92
N MET A 437 -9.18 -5.34 -16.85
CA MET A 437 -8.56 -4.35 -15.98
C MET A 437 -8.86 -4.64 -14.51
N PHE A 438 -7.85 -4.45 -13.65
CA PHE A 438 -8.02 -4.50 -12.21
C PHE A 438 -7.54 -3.18 -11.61
N ASP A 439 -8.43 -2.49 -10.92
CA ASP A 439 -8.19 -1.19 -10.31
C ASP A 439 -7.79 -1.36 -8.85
N LEU A 440 -6.56 -1.00 -8.49
CA LEU A 440 -6.08 -1.03 -7.10
C LEU A 440 -6.40 0.32 -6.48
N ALA A 441 -7.38 0.35 -5.56
CA ALA A 441 -7.88 1.55 -4.88
C ALA A 441 -6.83 2.45 -4.16
N GLU A 442 -5.54 2.06 -4.14
CA GLU A 442 -4.42 2.84 -3.60
C GLU A 442 -3.88 3.91 -4.59
N HIS A 443 -4.38 3.94 -5.82
CA HIS A 443 -4.12 4.99 -6.82
C HIS A 443 -5.42 5.61 -7.32
N SER A 444 -6.33 5.92 -6.39
CA SER A 444 -7.62 6.56 -6.70
C SER A 444 -7.42 7.99 -7.20
N ASP A 445 -7.09 8.13 -8.48
CA ASP A 445 -7.35 9.34 -9.27
C ASP A 445 -7.78 9.00 -10.72
N MET A 446 -7.85 7.72 -11.13
CA MET A 446 -8.42 7.35 -12.43
C MET A 446 -9.90 7.03 -12.34
N ASP A 447 -10.72 7.99 -12.76
CA ASP A 447 -11.99 7.66 -13.40
C ASP A 447 -11.72 7.52 -14.90
N ILE A 448 -11.98 6.34 -15.45
CA ILE A 448 -11.94 6.06 -16.91
C ILE A 448 -13.35 6.25 -17.51
N GLY A 449 -14.21 6.99 -16.81
CA GLY A 449 -15.65 7.05 -17.02
C GLY A 449 -16.41 5.89 -16.33
N SER A 450 -15.84 5.16 -15.37
CA SER A 450 -16.56 4.07 -14.68
C SER A 450 -17.70 4.57 -13.77
N GLY A 451 -17.76 5.88 -13.51
CA GLY A 451 -18.83 6.51 -12.74
C GLY A 451 -18.87 6.10 -11.26
N VAL A 452 -17.72 5.70 -10.71
CA VAL A 452 -17.58 5.33 -9.29
C VAL A 452 -17.09 6.54 -8.50
N PRO A 453 -17.80 6.97 -7.43
CA PRO A 453 -17.36 8.10 -6.61
C PRO A 453 -16.04 7.82 -5.90
N GLN A 454 -15.12 8.77 -6.00
CA GLN A 454 -13.76 8.74 -5.44
C GLN A 454 -13.78 8.76 -3.90
N SER A 455 -12.86 8.02 -3.25
CA SER A 455 -12.66 8.05 -1.80
C SER A 455 -11.53 9.01 -1.42
N ASN A 456 -11.88 10.09 -0.71
CA ASN A 456 -10.96 11.09 -0.16
C ASN A 456 -10.03 10.49 0.93
N ALA A 457 -8.87 9.97 0.55
CA ALA A 457 -7.78 9.63 1.46
C ALA A 457 -6.51 10.39 1.05
N GLU A 458 -5.86 11.01 2.05
CA GLU A 458 -4.62 11.80 1.98
C GLU A 458 -4.80 13.28 1.55
N ARG A 459 -5.18 14.12 2.53
CA ARG A 459 -4.98 15.58 2.47
C ARG A 459 -3.55 15.91 2.88
N ASP A 460 -2.62 15.90 1.93
CA ASP A 460 -1.43 16.73 2.02
C ASP A 460 -1.71 18.09 1.36
N LYS A 461 -0.98 19.14 1.76
CA LYS A 461 -1.24 20.56 1.47
C LYS A 461 -1.02 20.97 -0.02
N GLY A 462 -1.67 20.30 -0.97
CA GLY A 462 -1.59 20.58 -2.41
C GLY A 462 -2.96 20.81 -3.05
N VAL A 463 -2.96 21.41 -4.24
CA VAL A 463 -4.18 21.56 -5.08
C VAL A 463 -4.56 20.18 -5.63
N GLN A 464 -5.83 19.76 -5.48
CA GLN A 464 -6.32 18.47 -5.99
C GLN A 464 -7.28 18.69 -7.18
N LEU A 465 -6.98 18.10 -8.33
CA LEU A 465 -7.82 18.18 -9.53
C LEU A 465 -8.81 17.02 -9.55
N SER A 466 -10.11 17.32 -9.50
CA SER A 466 -11.19 16.35 -9.61
C SER A 466 -11.75 16.31 -11.03
N LEU A 467 -12.16 15.15 -11.51
CA LEU A 467 -12.74 14.99 -12.84
C LEU A 467 -14.25 15.29 -12.82
N TYR A 468 -14.72 16.12 -13.75
CA TYR A 468 -16.12 16.46 -13.98
C TYR A 468 -16.49 16.21 -15.45
N GLY A 469 -17.52 15.41 -15.70
CA GLY A 469 -18.00 15.15 -17.06
C GLY A 469 -18.94 13.94 -17.17
N PRO A 470 -19.28 13.53 -18.40
CA PRO A 470 -20.18 12.41 -18.65
C PRO A 470 -19.66 11.10 -18.03
N GLN A 471 -20.57 10.34 -17.43
CA GLN A 471 -20.30 9.07 -16.74
C GLN A 471 -20.46 7.92 -17.76
N GLY A 472 -19.39 7.18 -18.06
CA GLY A 472 -19.42 5.96 -18.88
C GLY A 472 -18.02 5.59 -19.43
N PRO A 473 -17.59 4.31 -19.41
CA PRO A 473 -16.30 3.91 -19.96
C PRO A 473 -16.24 4.18 -21.47
N PHE A 474 -15.07 4.61 -21.93
CA PHE A 474 -14.76 4.79 -23.34
C PHE A 474 -14.79 3.46 -24.12
N GLU A 475 -15.92 3.09 -24.70
CA GLU A 475 -16.00 1.86 -25.49
C GLU A 475 -16.54 2.13 -26.90
N LYS A 476 -15.75 2.81 -27.73
CA LYS A 476 -16.11 2.96 -29.14
C LYS A 476 -16.06 1.62 -29.90
N GLU A 477 -15.25 0.68 -29.45
CA GLU A 477 -15.09 -0.64 -30.11
C GLU A 477 -16.13 -1.64 -29.61
N GLU A 478 -16.65 -2.46 -30.53
CA GLU A 478 -17.47 -3.64 -30.18
C GLU A 478 -16.62 -4.60 -29.34
N GLY A 479 -16.72 -4.50 -28.02
CA GLY A 479 -15.92 -5.26 -27.07
C GLY A 479 -16.58 -5.33 -25.70
N VAL A 480 -15.99 -6.14 -24.82
CA VAL A 480 -16.39 -6.27 -23.42
C VAL A 480 -15.20 -5.88 -22.54
N LEU A 481 -15.37 -4.84 -21.73
CA LEU A 481 -14.44 -4.53 -20.65
C LEU A 481 -14.86 -5.28 -19.39
N LEU A 482 -13.92 -6.01 -18.81
CA LEU A 482 -14.05 -6.68 -17.53
C LEU A 482 -13.20 -5.90 -16.53
N LEU A 483 -13.85 -5.01 -15.77
CA LEU A 483 -13.22 -4.24 -14.70
C LEU A 483 -13.47 -4.92 -13.35
N ALA A 484 -12.46 -4.98 -12.49
CA ALA A 484 -12.64 -5.35 -11.10
C ALA A 484 -11.93 -4.38 -10.15
N MET A 485 -12.55 -4.17 -8.98
CA MET A 485 -12.06 -3.29 -7.93
C MET A 485 -12.14 -4.01 -6.56
N PRO A 486 -11.22 -3.75 -5.62
CA PRO A 486 -11.35 -4.19 -4.24
C PRO A 486 -12.62 -3.66 -3.58
N ALA A 487 -13.38 -4.53 -2.95
CA ALA A 487 -14.54 -4.21 -2.12
C ALA A 487 -14.39 -4.85 -0.73
N LYS A 488 -15.15 -4.37 0.27
CA LYS A 488 -15.05 -4.83 1.67
C LYS A 488 -15.15 -6.34 1.87
N GLU A 489 -15.86 -7.04 0.98
CA GLU A 489 -16.10 -8.49 1.04
C GLU A 489 -15.60 -9.26 -0.20
N GLY A 490 -14.76 -8.63 -1.06
CA GLY A 490 -14.22 -9.31 -2.24
C GLY A 490 -13.85 -8.37 -3.38
N TRP A 491 -14.24 -8.72 -4.61
CA TRP A 491 -14.10 -7.88 -5.79
C TRP A 491 -15.46 -7.39 -6.24
N GLN A 492 -15.60 -6.08 -6.47
CA GLN A 492 -16.69 -5.56 -7.29
C GLN A 492 -16.27 -5.70 -8.74
N ILE A 493 -16.99 -6.51 -9.51
CA ILE A 493 -16.75 -6.72 -10.93
C ILE A 493 -17.79 -5.92 -11.71
N LEU A 494 -17.32 -5.12 -12.67
CA LEU A 494 -18.11 -4.31 -13.56
C LEU A 494 -17.82 -4.72 -15.01
N PRO A 495 -18.59 -5.66 -15.58
CA PRO A 495 -18.57 -5.87 -17.01
C PRO A 495 -19.33 -4.73 -17.72
N SER A 496 -18.70 -4.12 -18.71
CA SER A 496 -19.32 -3.15 -19.63
C SER A 496 -19.15 -3.58 -21.09
N SER A 497 -20.11 -3.19 -21.92
CA SER A 497 -20.04 -3.36 -23.37
C SER A 497 -20.83 -2.25 -24.06
N GLN A 498 -20.34 -1.81 -25.22
CA GLN A 498 -21.01 -0.83 -26.08
C GLN A 498 -21.14 -1.34 -27.53
N ARG A 499 -22.30 -1.07 -28.14
CA ARG A 499 -22.54 -1.31 -29.57
C ARG A 499 -22.40 0.01 -30.31
N SER A 500 -21.54 0.08 -31.33
CA SER A 500 -21.42 1.22 -32.24
C SER A 500 -22.10 0.92 -33.58
N LEU A 501 -23.15 1.66 -33.93
CA LEU A 501 -23.60 1.79 -35.33
C LEU A 501 -22.84 2.95 -35.99
N SER A 502 -22.30 2.72 -37.20
CA SER A 502 -21.70 3.78 -38.02
C SER A 502 -22.68 4.94 -38.24
N PRO A 503 -22.23 6.21 -38.28
CA PRO A 503 -23.09 7.36 -38.10
C PRO A 503 -23.89 7.69 -39.37
N ARG A 504 -25.19 7.40 -39.38
CA ARG A 504 -26.17 8.15 -40.18
C ARG A 504 -27.55 8.21 -39.52
N GLN A 505 -28.00 9.45 -39.30
CA GLN A 505 -29.38 9.95 -39.24
C GLN A 505 -30.22 9.66 -37.97
N ALA A 506 -30.54 10.72 -37.21
CA ALA A 506 -31.93 11.09 -36.91
C ALA A 506 -32.06 12.46 -36.21
N LEU A 507 -33.12 13.18 -36.60
CA LEU A 507 -33.61 14.49 -36.17
C LEU A 507 -34.28 14.47 -34.76
N PRO A 508 -34.61 15.65 -34.16
CA PRO A 508 -34.87 15.81 -32.72
C PRO A 508 -36.37 15.75 -32.32
N VAL A 509 -36.66 15.93 -31.00
CA VAL A 509 -37.92 16.39 -30.31
C VAL A 509 -38.47 15.36 -29.27
N PRO A 510 -39.07 15.72 -28.10
CA PRO A 510 -38.75 16.70 -27.04
C PRO A 510 -38.98 16.18 -25.58
N SER A 511 -38.77 17.08 -24.61
CA SER A 511 -38.96 17.05 -23.14
C SER A 511 -40.21 16.36 -22.54
N GLN A 512 -40.10 15.86 -21.29
CA GLN A 512 -40.85 16.38 -20.11
C GLN A 512 -40.48 15.73 -18.74
N ALA A 513 -40.43 16.61 -17.71
CA ALA A 513 -40.65 16.43 -16.27
C ALA A 513 -39.57 15.70 -15.41
N THR A 514 -38.70 16.40 -14.66
CA THR A 514 -38.83 17.07 -13.32
C THR A 514 -39.00 16.09 -12.15
N THR A 515 -37.94 15.84 -11.37
CA THR A 515 -37.51 16.49 -10.09
C THR A 515 -37.91 15.66 -8.88
N PHE A 516 -36.95 15.26 -8.05
CA PHE A 516 -36.94 15.44 -6.58
C PHE A 516 -35.70 14.74 -6.00
N GLU A 517 -34.56 15.44 -5.88
CA GLU A 517 -33.47 15.13 -4.91
C GLU A 517 -32.31 16.14 -5.06
N SER A 518 -32.67 17.42 -5.11
CA SER A 518 -31.76 18.53 -4.83
C SER A 518 -32.22 19.14 -3.52
N GLU A 519 -31.74 18.60 -2.41
CA GLU A 519 -31.62 19.24 -1.09
C GLU A 519 -31.13 18.18 -0.09
N LEU A 520 -29.81 18.08 0.12
CA LEU A 520 -29.21 18.35 1.43
C LEU A 520 -27.67 18.20 1.38
N LEU A 521 -27.04 19.38 1.35
CA LEU A 521 -25.63 19.69 1.56
C LEU A 521 -25.11 19.22 2.93
N GLU A 522 -23.92 18.61 2.87
CA GLU A 522 -22.68 19.07 3.51
C GLU A 522 -22.52 19.09 5.04
N SER A 523 -21.45 18.43 5.52
CA SER A 523 -20.22 19.11 6.01
C SER A 523 -19.22 18.13 6.66
N GLN A 524 -17.97 18.16 6.20
CA GLN A 524 -16.76 17.79 6.97
C GLN A 524 -16.31 19.04 7.81
N PRO A 525 -15.28 19.07 8.70
CA PRO A 525 -14.11 18.16 8.85
C PRO A 525 -13.53 17.98 10.29
N GLU A 526 -12.53 17.07 10.44
CA GLU A 526 -11.11 17.38 10.77
C GLU A 526 -10.34 16.27 11.52
N ALA A 527 -9.37 15.68 10.81
CA ALA A 527 -7.97 15.40 11.22
C ALA A 527 -7.65 14.27 12.23
N GLU A 528 -7.60 13.02 11.75
CA GLU A 528 -7.05 11.84 12.44
C GLU A 528 -5.55 11.92 12.75
N ILE A 529 -5.20 11.66 14.02
CA ILE A 529 -3.85 11.29 14.46
C ILE A 529 -3.54 9.89 13.89
N VAL A 530 -2.37 9.68 13.31
CA VAL A 530 -1.93 8.36 12.83
C VAL A 530 -0.87 7.85 13.81
N ALA A 531 -1.12 6.67 14.40
CA ALA A 531 -0.14 6.01 15.27
C ALA A 531 1.01 5.47 14.41
N PRO A 532 2.27 5.52 14.90
CA PRO A 532 3.42 5.11 14.12
C PRO A 532 3.38 3.61 13.82
N THR A 533 3.53 3.28 12.53
CA THR A 533 3.66 1.94 12.00
C THR A 533 5.11 1.51 12.14
N GLU A 534 5.45 0.61 13.07
CA GLU A 534 6.68 -0.20 12.94
C GLU A 534 6.77 -1.38 13.94
N GLY A 535 7.39 -2.47 13.46
CA GLY A 535 8.35 -3.22 14.26
C GLY A 535 7.96 -4.48 15.03
N SER A 536 6.93 -5.28 14.67
CA SER A 536 6.84 -6.68 15.19
C SER A 536 5.85 -7.62 14.44
N GLN A 537 5.62 -7.42 13.14
CA GLN A 537 4.39 -7.92 12.52
C GLN A 537 4.27 -9.45 12.26
N ALA A 538 5.35 -10.23 12.11
CA ALA A 538 5.27 -11.67 11.77
C ALA A 538 6.06 -12.60 12.71
N GLY A 539 5.58 -12.75 13.94
CA GLY A 539 6.12 -13.77 14.84
C GLY A 539 5.26 -14.03 16.08
N THR A 540 3.94 -13.86 15.98
CA THR A 540 3.06 -13.94 17.18
C THR A 540 1.73 -14.66 16.93
N ALA A 541 1.53 -15.30 15.78
CA ALA A 541 0.28 -16.00 15.49
C ALA A 541 0.25 -17.47 15.97
N ALA A 542 1.31 -18.01 16.59
CA ALA A 542 1.48 -19.46 16.74
C ALA A 542 1.49 -20.06 18.17
N THR A 543 1.37 -19.30 19.27
CA THR A 543 1.68 -19.84 20.62
C THR A 543 0.58 -19.82 21.69
N THR A 544 -0.69 -19.52 21.37
CA THR A 544 -1.77 -19.55 22.38
C THR A 544 -2.52 -20.88 22.53
N GLU A 545 -2.18 -21.95 21.80
CA GLU A 545 -2.81 -23.26 21.94
C GLU A 545 -1.81 -24.37 22.32
N ALA A 546 -1.29 -24.33 23.54
CA ALA A 546 -0.64 -25.50 24.15
C ALA A 546 -0.70 -25.41 25.69
N GLY A 547 -1.79 -25.91 26.27
CA GLY A 547 -1.89 -26.10 27.73
C GLY A 547 -3.24 -26.62 28.21
N GLY A 548 -3.35 -27.95 28.40
CA GLY A 548 -4.40 -28.60 29.20
C GLY A 548 -5.20 -29.66 28.43
N GLY A 549 -4.98 -30.93 28.76
CA GLY A 549 -5.52 -32.10 28.06
C GLY A 549 -6.80 -32.73 28.62
N ASP A 550 -7.26 -33.69 27.82
CA ASP A 550 -8.20 -34.81 27.99
C ASP A 550 -9.70 -34.59 28.21
N GLY A 551 -10.50 -35.13 27.27
CA GLY A 551 -11.91 -35.47 27.50
C GLY A 551 -12.84 -35.50 26.28
N ASP A 552 -12.74 -36.55 25.48
CA ASP A 552 -13.83 -37.21 24.73
C ASP A 552 -14.27 -36.80 23.30
N GLN A 553 -14.63 -37.83 22.54
CA GLN A 553 -14.70 -37.91 21.08
C GLN A 553 -16.01 -37.37 20.45
N ALA A 554 -15.89 -36.54 19.40
CA ALA A 554 -16.71 -36.61 18.17
C ALA A 554 -16.23 -35.61 17.09
N GLY A 555 -15.92 -36.12 15.88
CA GLY A 555 -15.89 -35.32 14.63
C GLY A 555 -14.52 -34.81 14.16
N ARG A 556 -13.69 -35.68 13.56
CA ARG A 556 -12.44 -35.28 12.87
C ARG A 556 -12.74 -34.61 11.52
N GLN A 557 -12.71 -33.28 11.49
CA GLN A 557 -12.52 -32.45 10.30
C GLN A 557 -11.08 -31.89 10.37
N LEU A 558 -10.13 -32.56 9.72
CA LEU A 558 -8.74 -32.10 9.59
C LEU A 558 -8.73 -30.86 8.69
N SER A 559 -8.68 -29.67 9.30
CA SER A 559 -8.53 -28.40 8.59
C SER A 559 -7.05 -28.05 8.40
N LEU A 560 -6.70 -27.76 7.15
CA LEU A 560 -5.39 -27.30 6.67
C LEU A 560 -5.01 -25.95 7.28
N ARG A 561 -4.48 -25.94 8.50
CA ARG A 561 -3.80 -24.79 9.16
C ARG A 561 -2.43 -25.19 9.71
N GLN A 562 -1.60 -25.75 8.84
CA GLN A 562 -0.16 -25.93 9.06
C GLN A 562 0.56 -25.61 7.76
N ALA A 563 0.93 -24.34 7.54
CA ALA A 563 1.87 -23.95 6.50
C ALA A 563 2.40 -22.53 6.76
N PHE A 564 3.73 -22.46 6.96
CA PHE A 564 4.65 -21.32 6.82
C PHE A 564 4.83 -20.33 7.97
N GLU A 565 5.84 -20.61 8.81
CA GLU A 565 6.88 -19.66 9.20
C GLU A 565 8.08 -20.46 9.73
N ALA A 566 9.23 -20.38 9.05
CA ALA A 566 10.52 -20.64 9.66
C ALA A 566 11.69 -20.20 8.77
N GLY A 567 12.66 -19.55 9.42
CA GLY A 567 14.04 -19.50 8.96
C GLY A 567 14.40 -18.36 8.03
N VAL A 568 14.27 -17.12 8.49
CA VAL A 568 15.08 -16.02 7.97
C VAL A 568 16.46 -16.15 8.61
N GLU A 569 17.48 -16.47 7.81
CA GLU A 569 18.87 -16.40 8.24
C GLU A 569 19.48 -15.09 7.74
N VAL A 570 19.65 -14.13 8.66
CA VAL A 570 20.50 -12.96 8.46
C VAL A 570 21.89 -13.33 8.98
N SER A 571 22.90 -13.29 8.13
CA SER A 571 24.29 -13.53 8.55
C SER A 571 25.09 -12.24 8.44
N GLN A 572 25.75 -11.87 9.53
CA GLN A 572 26.74 -10.80 9.54
C GLN A 572 28.06 -11.36 9.01
N HIS A 573 28.47 -10.93 7.82
CA HIS A 573 29.78 -11.26 7.28
C HIS A 573 30.71 -10.06 7.41
N ALA A 574 31.89 -10.25 8.00
CA ALA A 574 32.94 -9.24 8.03
C ALA A 574 33.87 -9.41 6.82
N ALA A 575 33.64 -8.66 5.75
CA ALA A 575 34.61 -8.54 4.67
C ALA A 575 35.57 -7.37 5.00
N ASN A 576 36.84 -7.70 5.28
CA ASN A 576 37.99 -6.78 5.45
C ASN A 576 37.74 -5.53 6.32
N ALA A 577 38.15 -5.64 7.60
CA ALA A 577 38.43 -4.56 8.56
C ALA A 577 37.66 -3.23 8.34
N ILE A 578 36.56 -3.10 9.09
CA ILE A 578 35.87 -1.87 9.58
C ILE A 578 34.42 -1.67 9.07
N VAL A 579 33.96 -2.36 8.02
CA VAL A 579 32.54 -2.29 7.60
C VAL A 579 31.77 -3.55 7.99
N ILE A 580 30.75 -3.42 8.84
CA ILE A 580 29.78 -4.48 9.16
C ILE A 580 28.64 -4.37 8.15
N GLN A 581 28.31 -5.47 7.47
CA GLN A 581 27.19 -5.55 6.53
C GLN A 581 26.18 -6.59 7.03
N ASP A 582 24.91 -6.18 7.14
CA ASP A 582 23.79 -7.06 7.45
C ASP A 582 23.20 -7.58 6.14
N LEU A 583 23.31 -8.89 5.89
CA LEU A 583 22.91 -9.53 4.63
C LEU A 583 21.92 -10.68 4.89
N PRO A 584 20.69 -10.66 4.35
CA PRO A 584 19.84 -11.85 4.31
C PRO A 584 20.46 -12.85 3.33
N ILE A 585 20.81 -14.04 3.81
CA ILE A 585 21.51 -15.03 2.99
C ILE A 585 20.57 -16.06 2.37
N ASN A 586 19.42 -16.40 2.98
CA ASN A 586 18.48 -17.34 2.38
C ASN A 586 17.08 -17.28 3.00
N LEU A 587 16.05 -17.67 2.25
CA LEU A 587 14.66 -17.83 2.69
C LEU A 587 14.10 -19.18 2.24
N PRO A 588 14.61 -20.29 2.80
CA PRO A 588 14.25 -21.62 2.34
C PRO A 588 12.83 -22.03 2.75
N GLN A 589 12.05 -22.51 1.79
CA GLN A 589 10.70 -23.03 2.02
C GLN A 589 10.74 -24.37 2.79
N LEU A 590 10.10 -24.44 3.96
CA LEU A 590 9.92 -25.69 4.71
C LEU A 590 8.70 -26.47 4.22
N THR A 591 8.94 -27.66 3.67
CA THR A 591 7.89 -28.52 3.07
C THR A 591 7.40 -29.63 4.00
N SER A 592 7.95 -29.74 5.21
CA SER A 592 7.59 -30.74 6.23
C SER A 592 6.98 -30.10 7.48
N ALA A 593 6.62 -30.91 8.49
CA ALA A 593 6.12 -30.42 9.77
C ALA A 593 7.08 -29.37 10.40
N HIS A 594 6.51 -28.34 11.03
CA HIS A 594 7.23 -27.22 11.67
C HIS A 594 7.91 -27.63 13.01
N THR A 595 8.64 -28.75 13.01
CA THR A 595 9.45 -29.15 14.16
C THR A 595 10.79 -28.41 14.17
N GLY A 596 11.39 -28.23 15.34
CA GLY A 596 12.70 -27.57 15.44
C GLY A 596 13.79 -28.29 14.65
N GLU A 597 13.71 -29.60 14.51
CA GLU A 597 14.63 -30.41 13.72
C GLU A 597 14.53 -30.15 12.21
N ALA A 598 13.31 -30.01 11.67
CA ALA A 598 13.11 -29.71 10.25
C ALA A 598 13.63 -28.32 9.89
N ILE A 599 13.38 -27.35 10.78
CA ILE A 599 13.91 -25.99 10.66
C ILE A 599 15.45 -26.01 10.70
N ALA A 600 16.05 -26.74 11.65
CA ALA A 600 17.50 -26.86 11.76
C ALA A 600 18.15 -27.50 10.52
N GLU A 601 17.55 -28.53 9.94
CA GLU A 601 18.08 -29.16 8.72
C GLU A 601 18.17 -28.13 7.58
N THR A 602 17.14 -27.30 7.47
CA THR A 602 17.03 -26.27 6.46
C THR A 602 18.07 -25.16 6.67
N VAL A 603 18.24 -24.69 7.92
CA VAL A 603 19.28 -23.75 8.34
C VAL A 603 20.69 -24.31 8.04
N ILE A 604 20.96 -25.56 8.41
CA ILE A 604 22.26 -26.21 8.15
C ILE A 604 22.55 -26.27 6.65
N LYS A 605 21.53 -26.55 5.82
CA LYS A 605 21.67 -26.59 4.36
C LYS A 605 22.01 -25.21 3.80
N THR A 606 21.34 -24.15 4.28
CA THR A 606 21.66 -22.76 3.94
C THR A 606 23.12 -22.42 4.25
N LEU A 607 23.54 -22.63 5.50
CA LEU A 607 24.91 -22.34 5.93
C LEU A 607 25.95 -23.03 5.04
N LYS A 608 25.69 -24.29 4.63
CA LYS A 608 26.57 -25.03 3.70
C LYS A 608 26.61 -24.42 2.30
N VAL A 609 25.46 -24.03 1.74
CA VAL A 609 25.38 -23.40 0.40
C VAL A 609 26.22 -22.14 0.33
N TYR A 610 26.22 -21.35 1.40
CA TYR A 610 26.96 -20.08 1.47
C TYR A 610 28.39 -20.23 1.99
N GLY A 611 28.88 -21.46 2.18
CA GLY A 611 30.24 -21.71 2.67
C GLY A 611 30.48 -21.17 4.08
N ILE A 612 29.42 -21.01 4.88
CA ILE A 612 29.52 -20.62 6.28
C ILE A 612 29.91 -21.87 7.07
N THR A 613 31.01 -21.75 7.79
CA THR A 613 31.67 -22.79 8.56
C THR A 613 31.60 -22.45 10.05
N CYS A 614 32.03 -23.37 10.91
CA CYS A 614 32.11 -23.12 12.35
C CYS A 614 33.00 -21.90 12.73
N ASN A 615 33.94 -21.52 11.86
CA ASN A 615 34.90 -20.43 12.11
C ASN A 615 34.33 -19.03 11.84
N ASN A 616 33.31 -18.90 10.99
CA ASN A 616 32.69 -17.61 10.64
C ASN A 616 31.20 -17.54 11.00
N LEU A 617 30.63 -18.61 11.55
CA LEU A 617 29.28 -18.60 12.11
C LEU A 617 29.25 -17.86 13.45
N GLY A 618 28.44 -16.81 13.53
CA GLY A 618 28.29 -15.94 14.70
C GLY A 618 27.18 -16.38 15.66
N TYR A 619 26.22 -15.48 15.90
CA TYR A 619 25.11 -15.65 16.84
C TYR A 619 23.77 -15.78 16.12
N PHE A 620 22.78 -16.38 16.79
CA PHE A 620 21.42 -16.55 16.28
C PHE A 620 20.44 -15.77 17.15
N VAL A 621 19.70 -14.82 16.57
CA VAL A 621 18.56 -14.17 17.22
C VAL A 621 17.30 -14.86 16.71
N LEU A 622 16.57 -15.52 17.60
CA LEU A 622 15.28 -16.14 17.28
C LEU A 622 14.21 -15.63 18.25
N ASP A 623 12.93 -15.81 17.90
CA ASP A 623 11.86 -15.63 18.87
C ASP A 623 11.98 -16.66 20.01
N ASN A 624 11.22 -16.44 21.08
CA ASN A 624 11.35 -17.24 22.30
C ASN A 624 10.45 -18.49 22.35
N ALA A 625 9.94 -18.95 21.21
CA ALA A 625 9.25 -20.22 21.15
C ALA A 625 10.20 -21.39 21.45
N ALA A 626 9.67 -22.43 22.12
CA ALA A 626 10.47 -23.56 22.59
C ALA A 626 11.07 -24.40 21.46
N ASN A 627 10.44 -24.44 20.28
CA ASN A 627 11.00 -25.08 19.10
C ASN A 627 12.34 -24.45 18.65
N ASN A 628 12.57 -23.16 18.91
CA ASN A 628 13.82 -22.49 18.58
C ASN A 628 14.99 -22.88 19.48
N ASP A 629 14.73 -23.42 20.69
CA ASP A 629 15.76 -24.11 21.49
C ASP A 629 16.27 -25.32 20.71
N THR A 630 15.34 -26.17 20.26
CA THR A 630 15.62 -27.39 19.50
C THR A 630 16.37 -27.10 18.20
N VAL A 631 16.03 -26.01 17.52
CA VAL A 631 16.74 -25.57 16.29
C VAL A 631 18.21 -25.36 16.58
N ILE A 632 18.53 -24.49 17.55
CA ILE A 632 19.92 -24.13 17.84
C ILE A 632 20.69 -25.30 18.41
N ASP A 633 20.07 -26.17 19.20
CA ASP A 633 20.71 -27.40 19.67
C ASP A 633 21.11 -28.32 18.51
N ALA A 634 20.27 -28.43 17.48
CA ALA A 634 20.57 -29.22 16.29
C ALA A 634 21.70 -28.60 15.44
N VAL A 635 21.67 -27.27 15.23
CA VAL A 635 22.73 -26.55 14.50
C VAL A 635 24.05 -26.60 15.27
N ALA A 636 24.01 -26.47 16.59
CA ALA A 636 25.17 -26.58 17.48
C ALA A 636 25.86 -27.94 17.40
N ARG A 637 25.09 -29.03 17.30
CA ARG A 637 25.63 -30.38 17.06
C ARG A 637 26.34 -30.49 15.72
N ALA A 638 25.82 -29.84 14.68
CA ALA A 638 26.40 -29.88 13.34
C ALA A 638 27.65 -29.00 13.17
N TYR A 639 27.72 -27.88 13.87
CA TYR A 639 28.81 -26.89 13.74
C TYR A 639 29.73 -26.80 14.97
N HIS A 640 29.54 -27.68 15.96
CA HIS A 640 30.38 -27.83 17.16
C HIS A 640 30.55 -26.56 18.00
N PHE A 641 29.43 -25.90 18.34
CA PHE A 641 29.43 -24.76 19.26
C PHE A 641 28.51 -24.99 20.47
N ASN A 642 28.59 -24.13 21.50
CA ASN A 642 27.65 -24.16 22.62
C ASN A 642 26.36 -23.42 22.25
N ALA A 643 25.25 -24.17 22.16
CA ALA A 643 23.93 -23.67 21.76
C ALA A 643 23.46 -22.49 22.61
N ALA A 644 23.53 -22.62 23.95
CA ALA A 644 23.09 -21.59 24.88
C ALA A 644 23.88 -20.28 24.72
N HIS A 645 25.21 -20.38 24.50
CA HIS A 645 26.06 -19.20 24.37
C HIS A 645 25.82 -18.41 23.08
N ARG A 646 25.48 -19.08 21.97
CA ARG A 646 25.27 -18.42 20.67
C ARG A 646 23.81 -18.09 20.37
N ARG A 647 22.89 -18.45 21.26
CA ARG A 647 21.48 -18.11 21.16
C ARG A 647 21.18 -16.78 21.85
N LEU A 648 20.89 -15.78 21.02
CA LEU A 648 20.36 -14.50 21.42
C LEU A 648 18.83 -14.53 21.40
N ARG A 649 18.24 -13.71 22.26
CA ARG A 649 16.82 -13.65 22.53
C ARG A 649 16.21 -12.44 21.84
N CYS A 650 15.08 -12.61 21.15
CA CYS A 650 14.38 -11.47 20.54
C CYS A 650 13.73 -10.56 21.60
N GLY A 651 14.30 -9.35 21.78
CA GLY A 651 13.82 -8.33 22.71
C GLY A 651 12.40 -7.83 22.38
N PRO A 652 12.12 -7.39 21.15
CA PRO A 652 10.79 -6.94 20.74
C PRO A 652 9.68 -7.98 20.95
N HIS A 653 9.94 -9.25 20.63
CA HIS A 653 8.97 -10.33 20.88
C HIS A 653 8.64 -10.46 22.38
N THR A 654 9.65 -10.31 23.24
CA THR A 654 9.47 -10.40 24.70
C THR A 654 8.73 -9.20 25.25
N LEU A 655 9.05 -7.98 24.81
CA LEU A 655 8.29 -6.78 25.16
C LEU A 655 6.82 -6.93 24.75
N ASN A 656 6.54 -7.61 23.63
CA ASN A 656 5.18 -7.93 23.26
C ASN A 656 4.47 -8.89 24.23
N LEU A 657 5.15 -9.94 24.68
CA LEU A 657 4.59 -10.85 25.68
C LEU A 657 4.34 -10.16 27.02
N ILE A 658 5.23 -9.26 27.45
CA ILE A 658 5.05 -8.49 28.69
C ILE A 658 3.84 -7.55 28.54
N GLY A 659 3.73 -6.82 27.43
CA GLY A 659 2.58 -5.94 27.18
C GLY A 659 1.25 -6.70 27.11
N GLN A 660 1.24 -7.88 26.48
CA GLN A 660 0.07 -8.77 26.50
C GLN A 660 -0.24 -9.27 27.91
N ALA A 661 0.76 -9.54 28.74
CA ALA A 661 0.55 -9.92 30.14
C ALA A 661 -0.06 -8.77 30.97
N ILE A 662 0.30 -7.52 30.68
CA ILE A 662 -0.34 -6.35 31.33
C ILE A 662 -1.82 -6.26 30.94
N ILE A 663 -2.15 -6.40 29.65
CA ILE A 663 -3.54 -6.17 29.17
C ILE A 663 -4.44 -7.38 29.42
N PHE A 664 -3.92 -8.59 29.24
CA PHE A 664 -4.69 -9.85 29.18
C PHE A 664 -4.11 -10.99 30.02
N GLY A 665 -3.10 -10.74 30.85
CA GLY A 665 -2.29 -11.78 31.49
C GLY A 665 -3.11 -12.84 32.22
N ALA A 666 -2.93 -14.11 31.85
CA ALA A 666 -3.66 -15.26 32.37
C ALA A 666 -2.80 -16.19 33.25
N ASN A 667 -1.67 -15.69 33.77
CA ASN A 667 -0.74 -16.51 34.53
C ASN A 667 -1.31 -16.83 35.92
N LYS A 668 -1.64 -18.11 36.17
CA LYS A 668 -2.14 -18.59 37.46
C LYS A 668 -1.16 -18.38 38.61
N GLU A 669 0.14 -18.29 38.33
CA GLU A 669 1.20 -18.09 39.33
C GLU A 669 1.34 -16.62 39.78
N ALA A 670 0.62 -15.70 39.13
CA ALA A 670 0.62 -14.28 39.48
C ALA A 670 -0.49 -13.88 40.47
N TYR A 671 -1.41 -14.81 40.79
CA TYR A 671 -2.48 -14.59 41.77
C TYR A 671 -1.91 -14.62 43.19
N ASP A 672 -2.27 -13.64 44.02
CA ASP A 672 -1.85 -13.55 45.43
C ASP A 672 -2.85 -14.23 46.37
N ASN A 673 -3.57 -15.23 45.87
CA ASN A 673 -4.65 -15.92 46.56
C ASN A 673 -4.17 -17.28 47.11
N VAL A 674 -4.83 -17.76 48.16
CA VAL A 674 -4.62 -19.13 48.65
C VAL A 674 -4.98 -20.16 47.56
N ALA A 675 -4.29 -21.30 47.54
CA ALA A 675 -4.38 -22.30 46.46
C ALA A 675 -5.82 -22.76 46.12
N GLU A 676 -6.72 -22.72 47.11
CA GLU A 676 -8.13 -23.10 47.00
C GLU A 676 -8.99 -22.08 46.22
N GLN A 677 -8.50 -20.85 46.01
CA GLN A 677 -9.22 -19.75 45.36
C GLN A 677 -8.71 -19.44 43.94
N LEU A 678 -7.62 -20.08 43.49
CA LEU A 678 -6.97 -19.80 42.19
C LEU A 678 -7.86 -20.08 40.98
N ASP A 679 -8.71 -21.10 41.04
CA ASP A 679 -9.62 -21.43 39.93
C ASP A 679 -10.84 -20.50 39.90
N THR A 680 -11.26 -19.97 41.05
CA THR A 680 -12.30 -18.93 41.14
C THR A 680 -11.76 -17.60 40.61
N GLU A 681 -10.55 -17.21 41.02
CA GLU A 681 -9.85 -16.02 40.53
C GLU A 681 -9.64 -16.06 39.01
N LYS A 682 -9.33 -17.25 38.47
CA LYS A 682 -9.23 -17.45 37.02
C LYS A 682 -10.53 -17.15 36.28
N VAL A 683 -11.68 -17.57 36.82
CA VAL A 683 -13.00 -17.31 36.22
C VAL A 683 -13.34 -15.82 36.32
N TYR A 684 -13.11 -15.19 37.49
CA TYR A 684 -13.32 -13.75 37.66
C TYR A 684 -12.46 -12.92 36.72
N MET A 685 -11.18 -13.25 36.56
CA MET A 685 -10.31 -12.58 35.59
C MET A 685 -10.75 -12.82 34.13
N GLN A 686 -11.40 -13.95 33.80
CA GLN A 686 -11.96 -14.17 32.46
C GLN A 686 -13.22 -13.34 32.22
N GLU A 687 -14.08 -13.22 33.24
CA GLU A 687 -15.27 -12.36 33.19
C GLU A 687 -14.89 -10.89 33.13
N TRP A 688 -13.93 -10.43 33.95
CA TRP A 688 -13.43 -9.06 33.95
C TRP A 688 -12.76 -8.69 32.62
N ARG A 689 -12.01 -9.61 31.99
CA ARG A 689 -11.44 -9.36 30.64
C ARG A 689 -12.53 -9.14 29.57
N LYS A 690 -13.73 -9.66 29.79
CA LYS A 690 -14.86 -9.55 28.87
C LYS A 690 -15.76 -8.36 29.20
N GLU A 691 -16.13 -8.21 30.47
CA GLU A 691 -17.15 -7.26 30.92
C GLU A 691 -16.56 -6.07 31.72
N GLY A 692 -15.26 -6.07 32.00
CA GLY A 692 -14.55 -4.98 32.67
C GLY A 692 -14.20 -3.80 31.74
N PRO A 693 -13.60 -2.72 32.28
CA PRO A 693 -13.41 -1.45 31.57
C PRO A 693 -12.73 -1.58 30.21
N LEU A 694 -11.65 -2.36 30.12
CA LEU A 694 -10.91 -2.57 28.88
C LEU A 694 -11.72 -3.40 27.87
N GLY A 695 -12.42 -4.45 28.33
CA GLY A 695 -13.24 -5.31 27.49
C GLY A 695 -14.41 -4.55 26.88
N VAL A 696 -15.16 -3.81 27.70
CA VAL A 696 -16.26 -2.95 27.27
C VAL A 696 -15.78 -1.90 26.28
N LEU A 697 -14.67 -1.21 26.56
CA LEU A 697 -14.12 -0.22 25.64
C LEU A 697 -13.74 -0.86 24.29
N VAL A 698 -13.05 -2.00 24.29
CA VAL A 698 -12.67 -2.72 23.07
C VAL A 698 -13.90 -3.18 22.28
N ASP A 699 -14.96 -3.63 22.96
CA ASP A 699 -16.20 -4.03 22.31
C ASP A 699 -16.95 -2.86 21.69
N VAL A 700 -17.01 -1.71 22.37
CA VAL A 700 -17.59 -0.48 21.81
C VAL A 700 -16.77 -0.03 20.58
N ILE A 701 -15.43 -0.04 20.69
CA ILE A 701 -14.54 0.25 19.56
C ILE A 701 -14.84 -0.70 18.41
N ASN A 702 -14.86 -2.01 18.64
CA ASN A 702 -15.06 -3.04 17.61
C ASN A 702 -16.46 -2.99 16.99
N TYR A 703 -17.46 -2.57 17.75
CA TYR A 703 -18.83 -2.40 17.28
C TYR A 703 -18.95 -1.30 16.22
N ILE A 704 -18.14 -0.24 16.27
CA ILE A 704 -18.14 0.84 15.26
C ILE A 704 -17.40 0.37 14.00
N LYS A 705 -18.10 -0.25 13.04
CA LYS A 705 -17.50 -0.87 11.85
C LYS A 705 -18.19 -0.55 10.53
N THR A 706 -19.45 -0.13 10.55
CA THR A 706 -20.19 0.27 9.34
C THR A 706 -20.11 1.79 9.12
N PRO A 707 -20.29 2.27 7.87
CA PRO A 707 -20.34 3.71 7.59
C PRO A 707 -21.36 4.45 8.46
N GLN A 708 -22.55 3.88 8.68
CA GLN A 708 -23.57 4.51 9.54
C GLN A 708 -23.13 4.61 11.00
N GLN A 709 -22.41 3.61 11.52
CA GLN A 709 -21.89 3.65 12.89
C GLN A 709 -20.76 4.67 13.04
N TYR A 710 -19.89 4.79 12.05
CA TYR A 710 -18.85 5.83 12.04
C TYR A 710 -19.46 7.23 11.97
N GLU A 711 -20.49 7.44 11.15
CA GLU A 711 -21.18 8.73 11.07
C GLU A 711 -21.89 9.05 12.39
N ARG A 712 -22.59 8.07 12.98
CA ARG A 712 -23.23 8.22 14.29
C ARG A 712 -22.22 8.54 15.40
N PHE A 713 -21.05 7.91 15.37
CA PHE A 713 -19.97 8.23 16.31
C PHE A 713 -19.40 9.64 16.08
N ARG A 714 -19.29 10.08 14.83
CA ARG A 714 -18.89 11.45 14.46
C ARG A 714 -19.87 12.49 15.01
N GLU A 715 -21.17 12.25 14.94
CA GLU A 715 -22.19 13.13 15.54
C GLU A 715 -21.96 13.34 17.04
N PHE A 716 -21.64 12.28 17.78
CA PHE A 716 -21.32 12.41 19.22
C PHE A 716 -20.02 13.16 19.49
N GLN A 717 -19.02 13.06 18.60
CA GLN A 717 -17.80 13.88 18.70
C GLN A 717 -18.13 15.37 18.51
N TYR A 718 -18.92 15.73 17.51
CA TYR A 718 -19.36 17.12 17.32
C TYR A 718 -20.17 17.63 18.53
N ALA A 719 -21.09 16.83 19.06
CA ALA A 719 -21.88 17.18 20.23
C ALA A 719 -21.01 17.37 21.50
N ALA A 720 -19.96 16.57 21.67
CA ALA A 720 -18.99 16.73 22.74
C ALA A 720 -18.16 18.02 22.55
N ASN A 721 -17.65 18.28 21.34
CA ASN A 721 -16.88 19.48 21.02
C ASN A 721 -17.67 20.79 21.18
N ALA A 722 -18.98 20.77 20.91
CA ALA A 722 -19.84 21.94 21.09
C ALA A 722 -19.90 22.41 22.56
N LYS A 723 -19.65 21.52 23.53
CA LYS A 723 -19.62 21.83 24.97
C LYS A 723 -18.28 22.41 25.43
N LEU A 724 -17.25 22.40 24.57
CA LEU A 724 -15.89 22.86 24.90
C LEU A 724 -15.60 24.27 24.33
N PRO A 725 -14.79 25.09 25.02
CA PRO A 725 -14.26 26.35 24.48
C PRO A 725 -13.49 26.12 23.17
N ALA A 726 -13.50 27.08 22.25
CA ALA A 726 -12.94 26.93 20.91
C ALA A 726 -11.49 26.40 20.86
N ARG A 727 -10.64 26.83 21.81
CA ARG A 727 -9.23 26.41 21.93
C ARG A 727 -9.03 24.99 22.48
N GLU A 728 -10.06 24.41 23.10
CA GLU A 728 -10.05 23.08 23.74
C GLU A 728 -10.83 22.04 22.91
N ARG A 729 -11.39 22.44 21.76
CA ARG A 729 -12.09 21.53 20.84
C ARG A 729 -11.11 20.54 20.25
N LEU A 730 -11.53 19.28 20.23
CA LEU A 730 -10.74 18.19 19.69
C LEU A 730 -11.06 18.00 18.21
N LYS A 731 -10.05 17.56 17.46
CA LYS A 731 -10.24 17.10 16.08
C LYS A 731 -11.16 15.88 16.04
N VAL A 732 -11.96 15.76 14.98
CA VAL A 732 -12.80 14.58 14.73
C VAL A 732 -11.92 13.45 14.22
N LEU A 733 -11.71 12.43 15.05
CA LEU A 733 -10.84 11.29 14.71
C LEU A 733 -11.68 10.03 14.54
N LYS A 734 -11.25 9.07 13.71
CA LYS A 734 -11.87 7.74 13.74
C LYS A 734 -11.31 6.93 14.92
N PRO A 735 -12.08 5.97 15.44
CA PRO A 735 -11.58 4.92 16.33
C PRO A 735 -10.34 4.20 15.77
N VAL A 736 -9.33 3.97 16.62
CA VAL A 736 -8.21 3.08 16.30
C VAL A 736 -8.60 1.65 16.68
N LYS A 737 -8.50 0.71 15.74
CA LYS A 737 -8.85 -0.70 15.96
C LYS A 737 -7.65 -1.47 16.50
N PRO A 738 -7.76 -2.13 17.66
CA PRO A 738 -6.68 -2.95 18.18
C PRO A 738 -6.52 -4.24 17.37
N VAL A 739 -5.28 -4.71 17.22
CA VAL A 739 -4.89 -6.00 16.62
C VAL A 739 -4.56 -6.97 17.75
N VAL A 740 -5.30 -8.08 17.81
CA VAL A 740 -5.26 -9.04 18.93
C VAL A 740 -3.86 -9.52 19.29
N THR A 741 -2.98 -9.70 18.30
CA THR A 741 -1.63 -10.21 18.51
C THR A 741 -0.62 -9.16 18.96
N ARG A 742 -0.99 -7.87 19.08
CA ARG A 742 -0.02 -6.77 19.34
C ARG A 742 -0.49 -5.77 20.38
N TRP A 743 0.17 -5.79 21.54
CA TRP A 743 -0.14 -4.88 22.64
C TRP A 743 -0.03 -3.39 22.27
N ASN A 744 0.93 -3.00 21.41
CA ASN A 744 1.13 -1.60 20.97
C ASN A 744 -0.12 -1.02 20.28
N SER A 745 -0.88 -1.85 19.57
CA SER A 745 -2.12 -1.42 18.91
C SER A 745 -3.25 -1.17 19.91
N TYR A 746 -3.29 -1.92 21.01
CA TYR A 746 -4.19 -1.66 22.13
C TYR A 746 -3.82 -0.36 22.85
N TYR A 747 -2.53 -0.13 23.09
CA TYR A 747 -2.06 1.13 23.66
C TYR A 747 -2.51 2.34 22.82
N ALA A 748 -2.33 2.27 21.48
CA ALA A 748 -2.80 3.32 20.57
C ALA A 748 -4.34 3.47 20.55
N ALA A 749 -5.08 2.35 20.63
CA ALA A 749 -6.54 2.35 20.73
C ALA A 749 -7.02 3.03 22.02
N PHE A 750 -6.36 2.73 23.15
CA PHE A 750 -6.68 3.34 24.43
C PHE A 750 -6.36 4.84 24.41
N GLN A 751 -5.20 5.26 23.91
CA GLN A 751 -4.86 6.69 23.78
C GLN A 751 -5.89 7.46 22.94
N ARG A 752 -6.30 6.90 21.79
CA ARG A 752 -7.37 7.47 20.95
C ARG A 752 -8.70 7.54 21.70
N ALA A 753 -9.05 6.48 22.43
CA ALA A 753 -10.29 6.39 23.17
C ALA A 753 -10.38 7.41 24.31
N THR A 754 -9.31 7.55 25.11
CA THR A 754 -9.23 8.55 26.18
C THR A 754 -9.30 9.97 25.63
N GLN A 755 -8.66 10.23 24.48
CA GLN A 755 -8.82 11.51 23.80
C GLN A 755 -10.27 11.79 23.41
N LEU A 756 -11.02 10.77 22.99
CA LEU A 756 -12.41 10.87 22.56
C LEU A 756 -13.43 10.43 23.62
N GLN A 757 -13.05 10.44 24.91
CA GLN A 757 -13.81 9.86 26.02
C GLN A 757 -15.29 10.26 26.03
N ALA A 758 -15.57 11.56 25.88
CA ALA A 758 -16.95 12.08 25.90
C ALA A 758 -17.83 11.51 24.76
N ALA A 759 -17.24 11.33 23.58
CA ALA A 759 -17.94 10.77 22.42
C ALA A 759 -18.22 9.27 22.60
N TYR A 760 -17.26 8.51 23.14
CA TYR A 760 -17.45 7.10 23.47
C TYR A 760 -18.55 6.90 24.51
N ASN A 761 -18.59 7.73 25.56
CA ASN A 761 -19.66 7.66 26.57
C ASN A 761 -21.03 7.94 25.97
N SER A 762 -21.16 9.00 25.17
CA SER A 762 -22.44 9.35 24.53
C SER A 762 -22.89 8.30 23.51
N TYR A 763 -21.96 7.72 22.75
CA TYR A 763 -22.25 6.64 21.83
C TYR A 763 -22.71 5.37 22.56
N ALA A 764 -22.06 5.02 23.66
CA ALA A 764 -22.44 3.87 24.47
C ALA A 764 -23.83 4.08 25.09
N GLU A 765 -24.06 5.22 25.73
CA GLU A 765 -25.34 5.59 26.35
C GLU A 765 -26.49 5.58 25.34
N TYR A 766 -26.26 6.04 24.11
CA TYR A 766 -27.26 5.99 23.05
C TYR A 766 -27.72 4.56 22.74
N HIS A 767 -26.79 3.62 22.57
CA HIS A 767 -27.15 2.22 22.30
C HIS A 767 -27.78 1.55 23.51
N ILE A 768 -27.27 1.83 24.71
CA ILE A 768 -27.84 1.31 25.97
C ILE A 768 -29.29 1.76 26.16
N ASN A 769 -29.57 3.05 25.97
CA ASN A 769 -30.92 3.59 26.10
C ASN A 769 -31.88 2.98 25.08
N ARG A 770 -31.42 2.78 23.84
CA ARG A 770 -32.22 2.14 22.80
C ARG A 770 -32.56 0.69 23.15
N ILE A 771 -31.57 -0.12 23.53
CA ILE A 771 -31.79 -1.51 23.92
C ILE A 771 -32.67 -1.59 25.19
N THR A 772 -32.48 -0.70 26.16
CA THR A 772 -33.33 -0.62 27.35
C THR A 772 -34.81 -0.39 27.00
N LEU A 773 -35.09 0.49 26.02
CA LEU A 773 -36.45 0.72 25.55
C LEU A 773 -37.03 -0.49 24.81
N ASP A 774 -36.22 -1.14 23.97
CA ASP A 774 -36.63 -2.32 23.22
C ASP A 774 -36.89 -3.52 24.15
N ASP A 775 -36.06 -3.71 25.18
CA ASP A 775 -36.24 -4.74 26.20
C ASP A 775 -37.51 -4.47 27.04
N ARG A 776 -37.81 -3.20 27.38
CA ARG A 776 -39.09 -2.83 28.03
C ARG A 776 -40.30 -3.14 27.17
N ARG A 777 -40.23 -2.83 25.86
CA ARG A 777 -41.31 -3.15 24.90
C ARG A 777 -41.49 -4.66 24.75
N ALA A 778 -40.39 -5.40 24.70
CA ALA A 778 -40.43 -6.86 24.62
C ALA A 778 -41.07 -7.47 25.88
N ALA A 779 -40.74 -6.96 27.07
CA ALA A 779 -41.36 -7.38 28.33
C ALA A 779 -42.86 -7.05 28.37
N GLN A 780 -43.28 -5.87 27.89
CA GLN A 780 -44.69 -5.48 27.82
C GLN A 780 -45.51 -6.35 26.84
N ASN A 781 -44.91 -6.72 25.71
CA ASN A 781 -45.55 -7.50 24.66
C ASN A 781 -45.37 -9.02 24.82
N ASN A 782 -44.66 -9.46 25.86
CA ASN A 782 -44.26 -10.85 26.11
C ASN A 782 -43.54 -11.50 24.90
N THR A 783 -42.64 -10.75 24.25
CA THR A 783 -41.83 -11.19 23.11
C THR A 783 -40.37 -11.41 23.48
N LYS A 784 -39.61 -12.15 22.66
CA LYS A 784 -38.18 -12.41 22.89
C LYS A 784 -37.35 -11.11 22.86
N LEU A 785 -36.37 -11.01 23.75
CA LEU A 785 -35.40 -9.90 23.77
C LEU A 785 -34.58 -9.85 22.47
N SER A 786 -34.17 -8.64 22.09
CA SER A 786 -33.34 -8.41 20.90
C SER A 786 -31.94 -9.00 21.07
N ASP A 787 -31.35 -9.50 19.98
CA ASP A 787 -29.96 -9.95 20.00
C ASP A 787 -29.03 -8.71 19.98
N ALA A 788 -28.32 -8.48 21.08
CA ALA A 788 -27.48 -7.30 21.27
C ALA A 788 -26.25 -7.63 22.14
N PRO A 789 -25.07 -7.04 21.86
CA PRO A 789 -23.87 -7.19 22.68
C PRO A 789 -24.10 -6.89 24.16
N SER A 790 -23.38 -7.57 25.05
CA SER A 790 -23.56 -7.46 26.51
C SER A 790 -23.40 -6.03 27.03
N TRP A 791 -22.41 -5.29 26.52
CA TRP A 791 -22.17 -3.89 26.90
C TRP A 791 -23.37 -2.96 26.62
N MET A 792 -24.26 -3.29 25.69
CA MET A 792 -25.48 -2.47 25.45
C MET A 792 -26.56 -2.67 26.51
N ARG A 793 -26.36 -3.61 27.43
CA ARG A 793 -27.20 -3.82 28.62
C ARG A 793 -26.46 -3.49 29.92
N SER A 794 -25.25 -2.94 29.82
CA SER A 794 -24.49 -2.47 30.98
C SER A 794 -24.78 -0.99 31.27
N THR A 795 -24.09 -0.43 32.28
CA THR A 795 -24.14 0.99 32.61
C THR A 795 -23.21 1.86 31.74
N GLY A 796 -22.56 1.27 30.73
CA GLY A 796 -21.53 1.94 29.92
C GLY A 796 -20.22 2.16 30.69
N LEU A 797 -19.34 3.01 30.16
CA LEU A 797 -18.07 3.36 30.79
C LEU A 797 -18.25 4.55 31.75
N THR A 798 -18.00 4.31 33.04
CA THR A 798 -18.05 5.27 34.12
C THR A 798 -16.74 6.06 34.26
N ALA A 799 -16.73 7.11 35.09
CA ALA A 799 -15.51 7.86 35.38
C ALA A 799 -14.41 7.00 36.03
N ALA A 800 -14.80 6.02 36.85
CA ALA A 800 -13.88 5.05 37.44
C ALA A 800 -13.28 4.14 36.35
N ASP A 801 -14.09 3.67 35.40
CA ASP A 801 -13.61 2.83 34.28
C ASP A 801 -12.56 3.55 33.42
N TRP A 802 -12.76 4.83 33.17
CA TRP A 802 -11.79 5.66 32.45
C TRP A 802 -10.51 5.93 33.24
N ALA A 803 -10.59 6.01 34.57
CA ALA A 803 -9.40 6.06 35.41
C ALA A 803 -8.58 4.77 35.29
N VAL A 804 -9.25 3.61 35.32
CA VAL A 804 -8.61 2.30 35.09
C VAL A 804 -7.96 2.24 33.70
N ILE A 805 -8.67 2.64 32.63
CA ILE A 805 -8.12 2.66 31.26
C ILE A 805 -6.85 3.52 31.17
N THR A 806 -6.84 4.67 31.85
CA THR A 806 -5.68 5.59 31.87
C THR A 806 -4.53 5.01 32.68
N GLU A 807 -4.81 4.34 33.80
CA GLU A 807 -3.80 3.67 34.61
C GLU A 807 -3.10 2.53 33.85
N TYR A 808 -3.86 1.77 33.05
CA TYR A 808 -3.29 0.77 32.13
C TYR A 808 -2.41 1.42 31.05
N GLN A 809 -2.80 2.58 30.49
CA GLN A 809 -1.94 3.31 29.55
C GLN A 809 -0.61 3.71 30.21
N ASP A 810 -0.67 4.26 31.41
CA ASP A 810 0.53 4.64 32.14
C ASP A 810 1.44 3.44 32.38
N CYS A 811 0.88 2.25 32.66
CA CYS A 811 1.64 1.00 32.85
C CYS A 811 2.28 0.47 31.57
N LEU A 812 1.65 0.72 30.42
CA LEU A 812 2.15 0.31 29.11
C LEU A 812 3.19 1.27 28.51
N GLN A 813 3.23 2.53 28.97
CA GLN A 813 4.13 3.55 28.43
C GLN A 813 5.63 3.19 28.52
N PRO A 814 6.18 2.63 29.62
CA PRO A 814 7.58 2.20 29.68
C PRO A 814 7.92 1.15 28.61
N LEU A 815 6.98 0.24 28.31
CA LEU A 815 7.17 -0.74 27.23
C LEU A 815 7.18 -0.09 25.85
N LYS A 816 6.45 1.02 25.66
CA LYS A 816 6.42 1.73 24.37
C LYS A 816 7.79 2.33 24.10
N LEU A 817 8.36 2.99 25.10
CA LEU A 817 9.71 3.54 25.05
C LEU A 817 10.78 2.45 24.88
N ALA A 818 10.64 1.33 25.58
CA ALA A 818 11.52 0.17 25.43
C ALA A 818 11.46 -0.43 24.02
N THR A 819 10.25 -0.50 23.43
CA THR A 819 10.05 -1.00 22.06
C THR A 819 10.70 -0.07 21.05
N GLU A 820 10.44 1.23 21.14
CA GLU A 820 11.08 2.26 20.30
C GLU A 820 12.60 2.25 20.45
N ARG A 821 13.13 1.93 21.64
CA ARG A 821 14.57 1.81 21.84
C ARG A 821 15.18 0.57 21.17
N LEU A 822 14.41 -0.49 20.97
CA LEU A 822 14.88 -1.76 20.40
C LEU A 822 14.39 -2.00 18.96
N GLU A 823 13.75 -1.02 18.31
CA GLU A 823 13.05 -1.17 17.01
C GLU A 823 13.96 -1.22 15.76
N GLY A 824 15.23 -1.65 15.87
CA GLY A 824 16.05 -2.01 14.72
C GLY A 824 16.34 -0.89 13.68
N ARG A 825 16.29 0.40 14.05
CA ARG A 825 16.55 1.55 13.17
C ARG A 825 18.03 1.98 13.11
N GLY A 826 18.95 1.02 13.12
CA GLY A 826 20.33 1.25 13.53
C GLY A 826 21.31 1.78 12.49
N LYS A 827 21.12 3.01 11.98
CA LYS A 827 22.09 3.67 11.08
C LYS A 827 23.44 4.03 11.73
N ALA A 828 23.59 3.87 13.05
CA ALA A 828 24.78 4.31 13.81
C ALA A 828 25.12 3.43 15.02
N GLY A 829 24.80 2.12 14.96
CA GLY A 829 25.09 1.18 16.05
C GLY A 829 24.26 1.39 17.32
N LYS A 830 23.11 2.07 17.21
CA LYS A 830 22.08 2.28 18.27
C LYS A 830 20.74 1.80 17.74
N PHE A 831 19.73 1.63 18.59
CA PHE A 831 18.39 1.14 18.25
C PHE A 831 18.37 -0.34 17.88
N GLY A 832 18.38 -1.20 18.90
CA GLY A 832 18.38 -2.66 18.75
C GLY A 832 19.78 -3.29 18.85
N ALA A 833 20.80 -2.51 19.22
CA ALA A 833 22.14 -3.04 19.44
C ALA A 833 22.18 -3.92 20.70
N ILE A 834 22.99 -4.98 20.68
CA ILE A 834 23.07 -5.99 21.77
C ILE A 834 23.36 -5.32 23.13
N TYR A 835 24.19 -4.27 23.15
CA TYR A 835 24.54 -3.55 24.39
C TYR A 835 23.37 -2.78 25.01
N GLU A 836 22.26 -2.57 24.29
CA GLU A 836 21.09 -1.85 24.80
C GLU A 836 20.10 -2.76 25.50
N VAL A 837 20.20 -4.08 25.29
CA VAL A 837 19.21 -5.05 25.78
C VAL A 837 19.18 -5.11 27.31
N ILE A 838 20.34 -5.28 27.97
CA ILE A 838 20.39 -5.32 29.45
C ILE A 838 19.85 -4.00 30.06
N PRO A 839 20.33 -2.81 29.66
CA PRO A 839 19.77 -1.55 30.18
C PRO A 839 18.27 -1.37 29.96
N VAL A 840 17.74 -1.77 28.80
CA VAL A 840 16.31 -1.64 28.50
C VAL A 840 15.47 -2.57 29.37
N PHE A 841 15.90 -3.82 29.58
CA PHE A 841 15.16 -4.75 30.44
C PHE A 841 15.24 -4.38 31.92
N GLU A 842 16.37 -3.85 32.40
CA GLU A 842 16.49 -3.26 33.75
C GLU A 842 15.52 -2.08 33.94
N TYR A 843 15.40 -1.21 32.92
CA TYR A 843 14.43 -0.11 32.93
C TYR A 843 12.98 -0.61 33.00
N VAL A 844 12.62 -1.62 32.20
CA VAL A 844 11.27 -2.20 32.20
C VAL A 844 10.95 -2.87 33.54
N LEU A 845 11.86 -3.68 34.08
CA LEU A 845 11.70 -4.31 35.40
C LEU A 845 11.50 -3.28 36.50
N SER A 846 12.38 -2.27 36.55
CA SER A 846 12.29 -1.18 37.54
C SER A 846 10.98 -0.40 37.42
N ALA A 847 10.50 -0.16 36.19
CA ALA A 847 9.24 0.54 35.96
C ALA A 847 8.03 -0.30 36.42
N LEU A 848 8.05 -1.61 36.18
CA LEU A 848 7.01 -2.52 36.67
C LEU A 848 7.02 -2.61 38.20
N GLU A 849 8.20 -2.76 38.82
CA GLU A 849 8.35 -2.79 40.28
C GLU A 849 7.87 -1.50 40.95
N ALA A 850 8.21 -0.35 40.37
CA ALA A 850 7.74 0.95 40.87
C ALA A 850 6.21 1.05 40.84
N ARG A 851 5.55 0.38 39.88
CA ARG A 851 4.09 0.35 39.74
C ARG A 851 3.42 -0.73 40.57
N THR A 852 4.10 -1.82 40.94
CA THR A 852 3.58 -2.81 41.88
C THR A 852 3.71 -2.37 43.33
N ARG A 853 4.72 -1.56 43.67
CA ARG A 853 5.02 -1.14 45.05
C ARG A 853 3.82 -0.57 45.84
N PRO A 854 2.93 0.27 45.27
CA PRO A 854 1.77 0.78 46.00
C PRO A 854 0.80 -0.31 46.49
N TYR A 855 0.80 -1.47 45.84
CA TYR A 855 -0.11 -2.58 46.14
C TYR A 855 0.46 -3.61 47.13
N GLU A 856 1.78 -3.59 47.39
CA GLU A 856 2.46 -4.58 48.26
C GLU A 856 1.94 -4.58 49.71
N GLN A 857 1.31 -3.49 50.14
CA GLN A 857 0.75 -3.33 51.48
C GLN A 857 -0.78 -3.31 51.49
N VAL A 858 -1.43 -3.55 50.34
CA VAL A 858 -2.89 -3.57 50.21
C VAL A 858 -3.39 -4.97 50.54
N ASP A 859 -4.27 -5.07 51.53
CA ASP A 859 -5.04 -6.30 51.76
C ASP A 859 -6.30 -6.28 50.88
N PHE A 860 -6.23 -6.98 49.75
CA PHE A 860 -7.32 -7.08 48.78
C PHE A 860 -8.56 -7.82 49.30
N ASN A 861 -8.49 -8.44 50.49
CA ASN A 861 -9.66 -9.07 51.12
C ASN A 861 -10.56 -8.05 51.85
N TYR A 862 -10.14 -6.78 51.95
CA TYR A 862 -10.93 -5.73 52.58
C TYR A 862 -11.96 -5.13 51.62
N THR A 863 -13.17 -4.85 52.10
CA THR A 863 -14.30 -4.41 51.26
C THR A 863 -14.06 -3.10 50.50
N ASP A 864 -13.18 -2.24 51.01
CA ASP A 864 -12.85 -0.92 50.42
C ASP A 864 -11.52 -0.94 49.64
N ALA A 865 -10.90 -2.12 49.42
CA ALA A 865 -9.67 -2.25 48.67
C ALA A 865 -9.90 -2.00 47.16
N PRO A 866 -8.91 -1.48 46.40
CA PRO A 866 -9.00 -1.38 44.96
C PRO A 866 -9.06 -2.78 44.31
N GLU A 867 -9.64 -2.88 43.11
CA GLU A 867 -9.61 -4.14 42.33
C GLU A 867 -8.16 -4.60 42.11
N ASP A 868 -7.90 -5.88 42.34
CA ASP A 868 -6.56 -6.48 42.30
C ASP A 868 -6.09 -6.84 40.88
N HIS A 869 -6.98 -6.74 39.89
CA HIS A 869 -6.74 -7.19 38.51
C HIS A 869 -5.50 -6.55 37.86
N LEU A 870 -5.30 -5.24 38.05
CA LEU A 870 -4.10 -4.56 37.53
C LEU A 870 -2.84 -5.03 38.27
N HIS A 871 -2.91 -5.20 39.59
CA HIS A 871 -1.78 -5.69 40.37
C HIS A 871 -1.35 -7.11 39.94
N VAL A 872 -2.33 -8.01 39.77
CA VAL A 872 -2.13 -9.37 39.24
C VAL A 872 -1.49 -9.33 37.85
N ASN A 873 -2.00 -8.50 36.95
CA ASN A 873 -1.45 -8.36 35.60
C ASN A 873 -0.03 -7.78 35.59
N LEU A 874 0.27 -6.81 36.46
CA LEU A 874 1.61 -6.26 36.63
C LEU A 874 2.61 -7.30 37.17
N ARG A 875 2.20 -8.16 38.12
CA ARG A 875 3.02 -9.28 38.60
C ARG A 875 3.27 -10.32 37.50
N ALA A 876 2.25 -10.65 36.71
CA ALA A 876 2.39 -11.55 35.56
C ALA A 876 3.37 -10.99 34.52
N ALA A 877 3.27 -9.68 34.25
CA ALA A 877 4.17 -8.96 33.34
C ALA A 877 5.61 -8.91 33.87
N TRP A 878 5.79 -8.59 35.15
CA TRP A 878 7.11 -8.59 35.80
C TRP A 878 7.75 -9.98 35.77
N SER A 879 6.98 -11.03 36.11
CA SER A 879 7.45 -12.42 36.02
C SER A 879 7.90 -12.76 34.60
N LYS A 880 7.13 -12.35 33.58
CA LYS A 880 7.51 -12.57 32.18
C LYS A 880 8.77 -11.81 31.77
N ALA A 881 8.93 -10.57 32.24
CA ALA A 881 10.12 -9.76 32.02
C ALA A 881 11.35 -10.39 32.68
N ASN A 882 11.19 -10.86 33.93
CA ASN A 882 12.26 -11.48 34.71
C ASN A 882 12.68 -12.84 34.13
N ASP A 883 11.73 -13.66 33.67
CA ASP A 883 12.01 -14.93 32.96
C ASP A 883 12.98 -14.71 31.77
N TYR A 884 12.77 -13.62 31.03
CA TYR A 884 13.61 -13.27 29.91
C TYR A 884 14.94 -12.67 30.37
N TYR A 885 14.91 -11.77 31.36
CA TYR A 885 16.11 -11.14 31.88
C TYR A 885 17.13 -12.18 32.36
N ASN A 886 16.67 -13.19 33.11
CA ASN A 886 17.48 -14.33 33.54
C ASN A 886 18.03 -15.16 32.36
N LYS A 887 17.35 -15.18 31.21
CA LYS A 887 17.83 -15.89 30.02
C LYS A 887 18.99 -15.18 29.33
N LEU A 888 19.21 -13.88 29.58
CA LEU A 888 20.33 -13.13 29.01
C LEU A 888 21.68 -13.66 29.51
N ASP A 889 21.74 -14.18 30.74
CA ASP A 889 22.95 -14.77 31.33
C ASP A 889 23.48 -16.00 30.57
N ASN A 890 22.61 -16.68 29.83
CA ASN A 890 23.00 -17.85 29.03
C ASN A 890 23.96 -17.49 27.88
N SER A 891 23.88 -16.26 27.37
CA SER A 891 24.75 -15.79 26.29
C SER A 891 25.70 -14.70 26.80
N PRO A 892 27.01 -15.01 26.91
CA PRO A 892 28.01 -14.03 27.34
C PRO A 892 28.11 -12.78 26.45
N ALA A 893 27.52 -12.81 25.25
CA ALA A 893 27.54 -11.70 24.30
C ALA A 893 26.82 -10.45 24.82
N TYR A 894 25.74 -10.61 25.59
CA TYR A 894 25.01 -9.46 26.15
C TYR A 894 25.89 -8.65 27.09
N TYR A 895 26.48 -9.31 28.09
CA TYR A 895 27.39 -8.67 29.03
C TYR A 895 28.65 -8.12 28.33
N ALA A 896 29.24 -8.90 27.40
CA ALA A 896 30.39 -8.46 26.62
C ALA A 896 30.11 -7.17 25.84
N ALA A 897 28.95 -7.08 25.17
CA ALA A 897 28.57 -5.90 24.40
C ALA A 897 28.40 -4.66 25.30
N VAL A 898 27.78 -4.81 26.47
CA VAL A 898 27.62 -3.72 27.45
C VAL A 898 28.96 -3.24 27.97
N CYS A 899 29.82 -4.15 28.44
CA CYS A 899 31.10 -3.80 29.04
C CYS A 899 32.14 -3.26 28.04
N LEU A 900 32.07 -3.69 26.77
CA LEU A 900 32.95 -3.17 25.72
C LEU A 900 32.47 -1.83 25.16
N HIS A 901 31.22 -1.44 25.39
CA HIS A 901 30.69 -0.16 24.93
C HIS A 901 31.27 1.01 25.76
N PRO A 902 31.92 2.02 25.15
CA PRO A 902 32.62 3.08 25.89
C PRO A 902 31.76 3.83 26.93
N TYR A 903 30.47 4.03 26.63
CA TYR A 903 29.53 4.69 27.54
C TYR A 903 28.97 3.76 28.62
N TYR A 904 28.78 2.47 28.32
CA TYR A 904 28.12 1.50 29.22
C TYR A 904 29.11 0.58 29.94
N LYS A 905 30.41 0.80 29.76
CA LYS A 905 31.49 0.00 30.33
C LYS A 905 31.28 -0.38 31.80
N TYR A 906 30.84 0.59 32.61
CA TYR A 906 30.62 0.45 34.05
C TYR A 906 29.14 0.23 34.42
N TYR A 907 28.25 0.05 33.44
CA TYR A 907 26.81 -0.05 33.67
C TYR A 907 26.47 -1.25 34.56
N CYS A 908 26.87 -2.46 34.17
CA CYS A 908 26.61 -3.67 34.95
C CYS A 908 27.25 -3.62 36.34
N GLU A 909 28.46 -3.08 36.48
CA GLU A 909 29.12 -2.91 37.79
C GLU A 909 28.30 -2.01 38.73
N ASN A 910 27.68 -0.97 38.20
CA ASN A 910 26.83 -0.06 38.97
C ASN A 910 25.43 -0.66 39.22
N SER A 911 24.79 -1.23 38.20
CA SER A 911 23.44 -1.80 38.29
C SER A 911 23.36 -3.07 39.13
N TRP A 912 24.46 -3.84 39.22
CA TRP A 912 24.55 -5.07 40.00
C TRP A 912 25.46 -4.94 41.21
N ALA A 913 25.63 -3.72 41.73
CA ALA A 913 26.50 -3.44 42.86
C ALA A 913 26.14 -4.25 44.13
N ASP A 914 24.86 -4.63 44.27
CA ASP A 914 24.32 -5.48 45.33
C ASP A 914 24.40 -6.99 45.03
N LYS A 915 24.84 -7.38 43.83
CA LYS A 915 24.88 -8.77 43.34
C LYS A 915 26.28 -9.14 42.82
N PRO A 916 27.30 -9.22 43.69
CA PRO A 916 28.69 -9.47 43.30
C PRO A 916 28.92 -10.83 42.63
N GLU A 917 28.08 -11.83 42.95
CA GLU A 917 28.13 -13.16 42.34
C GLU A 917 27.76 -13.12 40.85
N TRP A 918 26.81 -12.26 40.45
CA TRP A 918 26.41 -12.08 39.06
C TRP A 918 27.55 -11.50 38.23
N LEU A 919 28.21 -10.46 38.74
CA LEU A 919 29.39 -9.86 38.12
C LEU A 919 30.52 -10.87 37.97
N THR A 920 30.74 -11.71 38.97
CA THR A 920 31.79 -12.75 38.94
C THR A 920 31.51 -13.77 37.83
N ALA A 921 30.27 -14.27 37.74
CA ALA A 921 29.85 -15.23 36.72
C ALA A 921 29.91 -14.63 35.30
N ALA A 922 29.38 -13.41 35.13
CA ALA A 922 29.36 -12.71 33.85
C ALA A 922 30.78 -12.40 33.35
N ASN A 923 31.68 -11.94 34.23
CA ASN A 923 33.09 -11.75 33.89
C ASN A 923 33.79 -13.05 33.51
N ALA A 924 33.51 -14.16 34.19
CA ALA A 924 34.05 -15.46 33.80
C ALA A 924 33.55 -15.92 32.42
N GLY A 925 32.30 -15.60 32.06
CA GLY A 925 31.74 -15.80 30.72
C GLY A 925 32.43 -14.94 29.67
N PHE A 926 32.59 -13.64 29.94
CA PHE A 926 33.29 -12.69 29.07
C PHE A 926 34.75 -13.08 28.84
N GLN A 927 35.50 -13.46 29.88
CA GLN A 927 36.89 -13.89 29.75
C GLN A 927 37.01 -15.12 28.84
N ARG A 928 36.09 -16.10 28.97
CA ARG A 928 36.03 -17.27 28.08
C ARG A 928 35.71 -16.88 26.64
N LEU A 929 34.79 -15.95 26.43
CA LEU A 929 34.46 -15.42 25.11
C LEU A 929 35.66 -14.69 24.47
N TRP A 930 36.45 -13.98 25.27
CA TRP A 930 37.59 -13.19 24.82
C TRP A 930 38.86 -14.02 24.55
N GLN A 931 39.02 -15.21 25.16
CA GLN A 931 40.22 -16.05 25.00
C GLN A 931 40.66 -16.26 23.55
N PRO A 932 39.77 -16.59 22.58
CA PRO A 932 40.17 -16.81 21.19
C PRO A 932 40.63 -15.54 20.46
N TYR A 933 40.24 -14.36 20.94
CA TYR A 933 40.59 -13.06 20.37
C TYR A 933 41.87 -12.47 20.96
N LYS A 934 42.40 -13.08 22.02
CA LYS A 934 43.63 -12.62 22.65
C LYS A 934 44.81 -12.98 21.73
N PRO A 935 45.66 -12.01 21.32
CA PRO A 935 46.85 -12.32 20.54
C PRO A 935 47.69 -13.36 21.28
N GLN A 936 47.97 -14.49 20.63
CA GLN A 936 48.92 -15.46 21.16
C GLN A 936 50.30 -14.81 21.04
N HIS A 937 50.87 -14.41 22.18
CA HIS A 937 52.23 -13.90 22.28
C HIS A 937 53.26 -15.02 22.21
#